data_AF-A0A812SRZ0-F1
#
_entry.id   AF-A0A812SRZ0-F1
#
_cell.length_a   1.000
_cell.length_b   1.000
_cell.length_c   1.000
_cell.angle_alpha   90.00
_cell.angle_beta   90.00
_cell.angle_gamma   90.00
#
_symmetry.space_group_name_H-M   'P 1'
#
loop_
_entity.id
_entity.type
_entity.pdbx_description
1 polymer ?
#
loop_
_entity_poly.entity_id
_entity_poly.type
_entity_poly.pdbx_seq_one_letter_code
_entity_poly.pdbx_strand_id
1 'polypeptide(L)'
;MSSDSHIAQACSKRCGAKVLYVDLVSLQFEEEVEDDALEDEKAPAGAPGPKFGSSRRVYICVGQSCIFLLRASMSQKLKAYDGQIDYVWMEKIVQDTSSRSRFLLALNEKRPKGSPSQFIVDTDNRDSLLTLICTNYVSDCMQDLGSLNTLPFLQHSLATSPAPSRVAAPKGFKMMEFRGYTFFIRQSFKEQPSKISKVSTGHFKASEGDLNLGERSWGWSRQGEVELFVNVVDPIPLSELIPLGREHVRWVAMECKASLLKSWDSVVLQNSPYTKKMNLANDIAAWSCWQLAVRDQEDSWAILVLRHGPAWGQMAAAVKESACSSLSHVGQILFEYVSELSRAELDKLYADAPSVRVIFREAVPPVAQQLVMRLLLGGARPFQESVLKRWCATLSALPHSAYLSVLQRLQILLPQKAQKPGQAPVGQLLMLHKTFQGSLSAYLQGAEGLPRAPASAAEASPEVLEEHAVASWERFLGELLDPDSESLLADLASVLNFKGSTGGLTAAGFQFVLDERQQQLWRLVISFLKKDEAGAAGAAGANGAADRKQQALQALLAIGELGLGEPLTSSAPRPFLRFLVELGVLYEAGPGTAGTGSFLTTPAALALFRRDVSQRLSRSTGGSEAGESQGLIVESNFKVYGYISSPLQARLLGHFCEILVKLPNLVVGQLTAESVLKAMSQGIRAAHMLRYLEAAAHPQQRRSREAEGNEGGNEGSVPSNVCGQLEVWESSRSRAASSSAVLFEWSAEDCEDTFEEAKKLAEAQGALLWSRGREADRAPVLVVRPEAAARLRDLLGVAPPKPPKPVQQPASAAFARSLNPSKRLKLEKDL
;
A
#
# COMPACT_ATOMS: atom_id res chain seq x y z
N MET A 1 -10.32 2.35 -7.67
CA MET A 1 -10.99 2.10 -6.36
C MET A 1 -11.09 3.33 -5.45
N SER A 2 -10.48 4.49 -5.75
CA SER A 2 -10.55 5.66 -4.84
C SER A 2 -11.70 6.65 -5.11
N SER A 3 -12.30 6.70 -6.31
CA SER A 3 -13.45 7.57 -6.60
C SER A 3 -14.79 6.98 -6.11
N ASP A 4 -14.96 5.66 -6.27
CA ASP A 4 -16.18 4.96 -5.86
C ASP A 4 -16.33 4.91 -4.34
N SER A 5 -15.23 5.00 -3.57
CA SER A 5 -15.27 5.02 -2.11
C SER A 5 -15.87 6.31 -1.55
N HIS A 6 -15.60 7.47 -2.17
CA HIS A 6 -16.21 8.75 -1.76
C HIS A 6 -17.70 8.78 -2.08
N ILE A 7 -18.10 8.26 -3.24
CA ILE A 7 -19.52 8.16 -3.64
C ILE A 7 -20.25 7.16 -2.73
N ALA A 8 -19.66 5.99 -2.46
CA ALA A 8 -20.23 5.01 -1.55
C ALA A 8 -20.33 5.53 -0.11
N GLN A 9 -19.35 6.30 0.39
CA GLN A 9 -19.42 6.96 1.69
C GLN A 9 -20.51 8.05 1.74
N ALA A 10 -20.64 8.87 0.71
CA ALA A 10 -21.71 9.87 0.61
C ALA A 10 -23.10 9.21 0.53
N CYS A 11 -23.22 8.13 -0.23
CA CYS A 11 -24.45 7.33 -0.30
C CYS A 11 -24.74 6.64 1.04
N SER A 12 -23.73 6.13 1.75
CA SER A 12 -23.90 5.50 3.07
C SER A 12 -24.44 6.48 4.10
N LYS A 13 -23.93 7.72 4.13
CA LYS A 13 -24.45 8.80 4.99
C LYS A 13 -25.92 9.12 4.69
N ARG A 14 -26.32 9.13 3.41
CA ARG A 14 -27.69 9.46 2.98
C ARG A 14 -28.69 8.31 3.12
N CYS A 15 -28.21 7.07 2.99
CA CYS A 15 -29.07 5.89 3.14
C CYS A 15 -29.24 5.48 4.61
N GLY A 16 -28.36 5.94 5.50
CA GLY A 16 -28.35 5.54 6.92
C GLY A 16 -27.78 4.14 7.16
N ALA A 17 -27.16 3.53 6.13
CA ALA A 17 -26.65 2.17 6.14
C ALA A 17 -25.35 2.08 5.33
N LYS A 18 -24.52 1.08 5.62
CA LYS A 18 -23.26 0.86 4.89
C LYS A 18 -23.54 0.37 3.46
N VAL A 19 -23.21 1.20 2.48
CA VAL A 19 -23.31 0.87 1.05
C VAL A 19 -22.03 0.19 0.59
N LEU A 20 -22.16 -0.99 -0.03
CA LEU A 20 -21.05 -1.82 -0.50
C LEU A 20 -20.69 -1.53 -1.95
N TYR A 21 -21.69 -1.18 -2.77
CA TYR A 21 -21.53 -0.94 -4.20
C TYR A 21 -22.54 0.11 -4.68
N VAL A 22 -22.15 0.93 -5.65
CA VAL A 22 -23.02 1.93 -6.28
C VAL A 22 -22.86 1.84 -7.79
N ASP A 23 -23.97 1.82 -8.52
CA ASP A 23 -23.97 1.86 -9.98
C ASP A 23 -25.07 2.79 -10.51
N LEU A 24 -24.80 3.46 -11.63
CA LEU A 24 -25.78 4.33 -12.30
C LEU A 24 -26.53 3.51 -13.33
N VAL A 25 -27.82 3.29 -13.09
CA VAL A 25 -28.66 2.44 -13.94
C VAL A 25 -29.82 3.22 -14.54
N SER A 26 -30.41 2.67 -15.60
CA SER A 26 -31.71 3.13 -16.10
C SER A 26 -32.78 2.11 -15.71
N LEU A 27 -33.84 2.57 -15.05
CA LEU A 27 -34.95 1.75 -14.55
C LEU A 27 -36.23 1.99 -15.35
N GLN A 28 -36.91 0.91 -15.73
CA GLN A 28 -38.25 0.94 -16.32
C GLN A 28 -39.22 0.17 -15.43
N PHE A 29 -40.27 0.84 -14.96
CA PHE A 29 -41.32 0.24 -14.15
C PHE A 29 -42.50 -0.20 -15.04
N GLU A 30 -43.22 -1.23 -14.62
CA GLU A 30 -44.52 -1.62 -15.18
C GLU A 30 -45.57 -0.52 -14.93
N GLU A 31 -46.35 -0.13 -15.95
CA GLU A 31 -47.47 0.81 -15.78
C GLU A 31 -48.69 0.05 -15.22
N GLU A 32 -49.27 0.52 -14.11
CA GLU A 32 -50.58 0.04 -13.64
C GLU A 32 -51.68 0.63 -14.54
N VAL A 33 -52.47 -0.24 -15.17
CA VAL A 33 -53.73 0.15 -15.81
C VAL A 33 -54.74 0.37 -14.70
N GLU A 34 -55.27 1.59 -14.55
CA GLU A 34 -56.44 1.86 -13.71
C GLU A 34 -57.64 1.10 -14.31
N ASP A 35 -58.06 0.01 -13.66
CA ASP A 35 -59.32 -0.67 -13.93
C ASP A 35 -60.48 0.19 -13.40
N ASP A 36 -61.13 0.95 -14.28
CA ASP A 36 -62.50 1.45 -14.08
C ASP A 36 -63.10 1.93 -15.43
N ALA A 37 -63.60 0.99 -16.25
CA ALA A 37 -64.74 1.18 -17.18
C ALA A 37 -65.09 -0.09 -17.97
N LEU A 38 -66.20 -0.73 -17.55
CA LEU A 38 -67.30 -1.33 -18.34
C LEU A 38 -67.01 -2.20 -19.60
N GLU A 39 -67.42 -3.46 -19.47
CA GLU A 39 -68.18 -4.31 -20.43
C GLU A 39 -68.16 -3.94 -21.93
N ASP A 40 -67.46 -4.74 -22.77
CA ASP A 40 -68.07 -5.57 -23.83
C ASP A 40 -67.04 -6.33 -24.71
N GLU A 41 -67.41 -7.58 -25.03
CA GLU A 41 -67.01 -8.48 -26.13
C GLU A 41 -65.54 -8.93 -26.42
N LYS A 42 -65.40 -10.28 -26.41
CA LYS A 42 -64.55 -11.17 -27.24
C LYS A 42 -63.01 -11.06 -27.18
N ALA A 43 -62.41 -12.14 -26.67
CA ALA A 43 -61.01 -12.49 -26.90
C ALA A 43 -60.68 -12.71 -28.38
N PRO A 44 -59.44 -12.36 -28.81
CA PRO A 44 -58.62 -13.37 -29.47
C PRO A 44 -57.21 -13.49 -28.87
N ALA A 45 -56.66 -14.69 -29.04
CA ALA A 45 -55.38 -15.15 -28.49
C ALA A 45 -54.17 -14.37 -29.02
N GLY A 46 -53.30 -13.96 -28.09
CA GLY A 46 -52.04 -13.28 -28.32
C GLY A 46 -51.75 -12.32 -27.18
N ALA A 47 -51.31 -12.84 -26.03
CA ALA A 47 -51.08 -12.03 -24.83
C ALA A 47 -50.09 -10.88 -25.13
N PRO A 48 -50.49 -9.60 -25.00
CA PRO A 48 -49.54 -8.51 -25.02
C PRO A 48 -48.70 -8.61 -23.74
N GLY A 49 -47.38 -8.64 -23.89
CA GLY A 49 -46.46 -8.59 -22.75
C GLY A 49 -46.67 -7.32 -21.92
N PRO A 50 -46.24 -7.31 -20.64
CA PRO A 50 -46.41 -6.18 -19.74
C PRO A 50 -45.84 -4.90 -20.38
N LYS A 51 -46.64 -3.84 -20.41
CA LYS A 51 -46.23 -2.53 -20.95
C LYS A 51 -45.40 -1.80 -19.89
N PHE A 52 -44.12 -1.59 -20.19
CA PHE A 52 -43.20 -0.85 -19.32
C PHE A 52 -43.20 0.64 -19.68
N GLY A 53 -43.27 1.51 -18.66
CA GLY A 53 -43.29 2.96 -18.82
C GLY A 53 -41.92 3.59 -19.14
N SER A 54 -41.87 4.93 -19.10
CA SER A 54 -40.67 5.72 -19.45
C SER A 54 -39.45 5.37 -18.57
N SER A 55 -38.27 5.24 -19.18
CA SER A 55 -37.01 4.93 -18.49
C SER A 55 -36.50 6.11 -17.65
N ARG A 56 -36.12 5.85 -16.39
CA ARG A 56 -35.60 6.84 -15.44
C ARG A 56 -34.18 6.49 -15.01
N ARG A 57 -33.25 7.46 -15.01
CA ARG A 57 -31.88 7.28 -14.49
C ARG A 57 -31.86 7.37 -12.97
N VAL A 58 -31.31 6.34 -12.32
CA VAL A 58 -31.31 6.16 -10.87
C VAL A 58 -29.98 5.53 -10.46
N TYR A 59 -29.46 5.89 -9.29
CA TYR A 59 -28.34 5.16 -8.69
C TYR A 59 -28.88 3.99 -7.88
N ILE A 60 -28.44 2.77 -8.21
CA ILE A 60 -28.61 1.58 -7.38
C ILE A 60 -27.47 1.53 -6.38
N CYS A 61 -27.79 1.54 -5.10
CA CYS A 61 -26.84 1.40 -4.00
C CYS A 61 -27.10 0.06 -3.30
N VAL A 62 -26.17 -0.88 -3.42
CA VAL A 62 -26.31 -2.21 -2.84
C VAL A 62 -25.74 -2.19 -1.42
N GLY A 63 -26.60 -2.35 -0.41
CA GLY A 63 -26.26 -2.44 1.00
C GLY A 63 -26.15 -3.88 1.49
N GLN A 64 -25.86 -4.04 2.79
CA GLN A 64 -25.72 -5.36 3.43
C GLN A 64 -27.04 -6.15 3.49
N SER A 65 -28.15 -5.51 3.83
CA SER A 65 -29.47 -6.15 3.98
C SER A 65 -30.57 -5.61 3.06
N CYS A 66 -30.28 -4.55 2.30
CA CYS A 66 -31.22 -3.99 1.34
C CYS A 66 -30.52 -3.23 0.21
N ILE A 67 -31.26 -2.98 -0.87
CA ILE A 67 -30.86 -2.16 -2.01
C ILE A 67 -31.55 -0.81 -1.91
N PHE A 68 -30.79 0.28 -2.01
CA PHE A 68 -31.35 1.63 -2.06
C PHE A 68 -31.39 2.18 -3.48
N LEU A 69 -32.45 2.91 -3.80
CA LEU A 69 -32.64 3.61 -5.07
C LEU A 69 -32.60 5.13 -4.85
N LEU A 70 -31.55 5.77 -5.36
CA LEU A 70 -31.35 7.22 -5.25
C LEU A 70 -31.60 7.91 -6.60
N ARG A 71 -32.22 9.09 -6.59
CA ARG A 71 -32.37 9.90 -7.82
C ARG A 71 -31.00 10.23 -8.43
N ALA A 72 -30.94 10.43 -9.74
CA ALA A 72 -29.70 10.85 -10.44
C ALA A 72 -29.07 12.14 -9.88
N SER A 73 -29.85 13.02 -9.25
CA SER A 73 -29.36 14.22 -8.55
C SER A 73 -28.71 13.92 -7.19
N MET A 74 -28.68 12.66 -6.75
CA MET A 74 -28.28 12.16 -5.44
C MET A 74 -29.02 12.77 -4.24
N SER A 75 -29.91 13.74 -4.44
CA SER A 75 -30.46 14.61 -3.39
C SER A 75 -31.46 13.91 -2.46
N GLN A 76 -32.23 12.94 -2.97
CA GLN A 76 -33.27 12.24 -2.21
C GLN A 76 -33.41 10.79 -2.69
N LYS A 77 -33.85 9.91 -1.78
CA LYS A 77 -34.35 8.56 -2.10
C LYS A 77 -35.54 8.66 -3.06
N LEU A 78 -35.73 7.64 -3.89
CA LEU A 78 -36.91 7.60 -4.77
C LEU A 78 -38.18 7.57 -3.90
N LYS A 79 -39.18 8.42 -4.19
CA LYS A 79 -40.43 8.46 -3.40
C LYS A 79 -41.20 7.14 -3.46
N ALA A 80 -41.09 6.40 -4.56
CA ALA A 80 -41.55 5.02 -4.62
C ALA A 80 -40.62 4.17 -3.75
N TYR A 81 -41.19 3.33 -2.86
CA TYR A 81 -40.49 2.42 -1.93
C TYR A 81 -39.73 3.06 -0.76
N ASP A 82 -39.91 4.35 -0.46
CA ASP A 82 -38.98 5.10 0.41
C ASP A 82 -37.50 4.93 -0.04
N GLY A 83 -37.30 4.59 -1.32
CA GLY A 83 -36.05 4.24 -1.96
C GLY A 83 -35.31 3.05 -1.34
N GLN A 84 -35.99 2.09 -0.72
CA GLN A 84 -35.40 0.85 -0.17
C GLN A 84 -36.11 -0.39 -0.73
N ILE A 85 -35.34 -1.40 -1.11
CA ILE A 85 -35.79 -2.72 -1.56
C ILE A 85 -35.08 -3.76 -0.71
N ASP A 86 -35.81 -4.45 0.16
CA ASP A 86 -35.25 -5.51 0.98
C ASP A 86 -35.05 -6.78 0.13
N TYR A 87 -33.98 -7.54 0.41
CA TYR A 87 -33.68 -8.76 -0.35
C TYR A 87 -34.79 -9.81 -0.21
N VAL A 88 -35.49 -9.85 0.91
CA VAL A 88 -36.65 -10.72 1.17
C VAL A 88 -37.79 -10.52 0.16
N TRP A 89 -37.88 -9.33 -0.45
CA TRP A 89 -38.92 -9.04 -1.44
C TRP A 89 -38.57 -9.59 -2.82
N MET A 90 -37.35 -10.07 -3.07
CA MET A 90 -36.96 -10.56 -4.39
C MET A 90 -37.46 -11.99 -4.62
N GLU A 91 -38.15 -12.21 -5.74
CA GLU A 91 -38.64 -13.53 -6.13
C GLU A 91 -37.68 -14.21 -7.11
N LYS A 92 -37.38 -13.53 -8.22
CA LYS A 92 -36.63 -14.09 -9.35
C LYS A 92 -35.94 -13.00 -10.17
N ILE A 93 -34.88 -13.41 -10.85
CA ILE A 93 -34.13 -12.58 -11.79
C ILE A 93 -34.22 -13.19 -13.18
N VAL A 94 -34.64 -12.40 -14.16
CA VAL A 94 -34.67 -12.81 -15.58
C VAL A 94 -33.61 -12.05 -16.37
N GLN A 95 -32.59 -12.75 -16.83
CA GLN A 95 -31.51 -12.19 -17.64
C GLN A 95 -31.96 -12.08 -19.10
N ASP A 96 -31.76 -10.89 -19.69
CA ASP A 96 -32.08 -10.66 -21.09
C ASP A 96 -31.07 -11.38 -21.99
N THR A 97 -31.57 -12.20 -22.91
CA THR A 97 -30.76 -12.87 -23.95
C THR A 97 -30.49 -11.95 -25.15
N SER A 98 -31.33 -10.93 -25.36
CA SER A 98 -31.22 -9.98 -26.47
C SER A 98 -30.26 -8.82 -26.20
N SER A 99 -29.99 -8.52 -24.93
CA SER A 99 -29.08 -7.47 -24.49
C SER A 99 -28.15 -7.95 -23.38
N ARG A 100 -26.86 -7.58 -23.44
CA ARG A 100 -25.90 -7.83 -22.35
C ARG A 100 -26.03 -6.88 -21.17
N SER A 101 -26.79 -5.79 -21.31
CA SER A 101 -26.91 -4.74 -20.29
C SER A 101 -28.18 -4.85 -19.43
N ARG A 102 -29.17 -5.63 -19.87
CA ARG A 102 -30.49 -5.67 -19.24
C ARG A 102 -30.76 -6.94 -18.45
N PHE A 103 -31.50 -6.78 -17.37
CA PHE A 103 -32.17 -7.86 -16.64
C PHE A 103 -33.45 -7.34 -15.99
N LEU A 104 -34.40 -8.23 -15.72
CA LEU A 104 -35.64 -7.95 -15.03
C LEU A 104 -35.57 -8.52 -13.61
N LEU A 105 -35.95 -7.69 -12.64
CA LEU A 105 -36.10 -8.09 -11.24
C LEU A 105 -37.60 -8.17 -10.91
N ALA A 106 -38.06 -9.34 -10.46
CA ALA A 106 -39.44 -9.54 -10.02
C ALA A 106 -39.50 -9.63 -8.49
N LEU A 107 -40.53 -8.99 -7.92
CA LEU A 107 -40.73 -8.87 -6.47
C LEU A 107 -41.96 -9.69 -6.02
N ASN A 108 -41.84 -10.30 -4.84
CA ASN A 108 -42.85 -11.10 -4.15
C ASN A 108 -44.03 -10.27 -3.61
N GLU A 109 -45.13 -10.94 -3.26
CA GLU A 109 -46.36 -10.37 -2.68
C GLU A 109 -46.18 -9.70 -1.30
N LYS A 110 -45.07 -9.97 -0.59
CA LYS A 110 -44.75 -9.39 0.73
C LYS A 110 -44.37 -7.90 0.70
N ARG A 111 -44.38 -7.30 -0.49
CA ARG A 111 -44.06 -5.89 -0.74
C ARG A 111 -45.13 -4.92 -0.17
N PRO A 112 -44.77 -3.66 0.08
CA PRO A 112 -45.75 -2.62 0.44
C PRO A 112 -46.80 -2.43 -0.67
N LYS A 113 -48.08 -2.28 -0.29
CA LYS A 113 -49.19 -2.03 -1.22
C LYS A 113 -48.95 -0.72 -2.00
N GLY A 114 -48.97 -0.78 -3.34
CA GLY A 114 -48.70 0.37 -4.23
C GLY A 114 -47.29 0.40 -4.86
N SER A 115 -46.56 -0.71 -4.83
CA SER A 115 -45.28 -0.87 -5.53
C SER A 115 -45.43 -1.65 -6.86
N PRO A 116 -44.62 -1.40 -7.91
CA PRO A 116 -44.60 -2.24 -9.11
C PRO A 116 -44.03 -3.65 -8.89
N SER A 117 -44.57 -4.64 -9.61
CA SER A 117 -44.32 -6.10 -9.47
C SER A 117 -42.98 -6.52 -10.04
N GLN A 118 -42.59 -5.82 -11.09
CA GLN A 118 -41.40 -6.09 -11.85
C GLN A 118 -40.86 -4.77 -12.40
N PHE A 119 -39.54 -4.71 -12.51
CA PHE A 119 -38.88 -3.61 -13.18
C PHE A 119 -37.65 -4.10 -13.94
N ILE A 120 -37.36 -3.43 -15.05
CA ILE A 120 -36.20 -3.71 -15.89
C ILE A 120 -35.06 -2.78 -15.48
N VAL A 121 -33.89 -3.36 -15.26
CA VAL A 121 -32.65 -2.66 -14.94
C VAL A 121 -31.72 -2.73 -16.16
N ASP A 122 -31.27 -1.57 -16.63
CA ASP A 122 -30.27 -1.44 -17.69
C ASP A 122 -28.95 -0.85 -17.14
N THR A 123 -27.91 -1.69 -17.09
CA THR A 123 -26.59 -1.41 -16.50
C THR A 123 -25.46 -1.88 -17.44
N ASP A 124 -24.33 -1.17 -17.43
CA ASP A 124 -23.12 -1.55 -18.18
C ASP A 124 -22.35 -2.70 -17.50
N ASN A 125 -22.61 -2.96 -16.21
CA ASN A 125 -21.93 -3.95 -15.38
C ASN A 125 -22.89 -5.05 -14.87
N ARG A 126 -23.84 -5.48 -15.71
CA ARG A 126 -24.88 -6.45 -15.36
C ARG A 126 -24.36 -7.64 -14.56
N ASP A 127 -23.34 -8.32 -15.06
CA ASP A 127 -22.89 -9.59 -14.47
C ASP A 127 -22.25 -9.37 -13.09
N SER A 128 -21.53 -8.26 -12.90
CA SER A 128 -20.97 -7.86 -11.61
C SER A 128 -22.07 -7.46 -10.61
N LEU A 129 -23.05 -6.67 -11.06
CA LEU A 129 -24.18 -6.25 -10.23
C LEU A 129 -25.03 -7.44 -9.78
N LEU A 130 -25.34 -8.37 -10.70
CA LEU A 130 -26.07 -9.60 -10.40
C LEU A 130 -25.34 -10.49 -9.40
N THR A 131 -24.03 -10.67 -9.56
CA THR A 131 -23.21 -11.44 -8.63
C THR A 131 -23.28 -10.85 -7.22
N LEU A 132 -23.20 -9.52 -7.11
CA LEU A 132 -23.23 -8.82 -5.82
C LEU A 132 -24.60 -8.90 -5.15
N ILE A 133 -25.69 -8.70 -5.92
CA ILE A 133 -27.07 -8.85 -5.43
C ILE A 133 -27.31 -10.28 -4.93
N CYS A 134 -26.89 -11.30 -5.70
CA CYS A 134 -27.10 -12.68 -5.30
C CYS A 134 -26.28 -13.08 -4.08
N THR A 135 -25.04 -12.60 -3.97
CA THR A 135 -24.19 -12.86 -2.80
C THR A 135 -24.80 -12.26 -1.54
N ASN A 136 -25.28 -11.03 -1.61
CA ASN A 136 -25.90 -10.36 -0.47
C ASN A 136 -27.27 -10.97 -0.13
N TYR A 137 -28.08 -11.37 -1.11
CA TYR A 137 -29.32 -12.09 -0.86
C TYR A 137 -29.08 -13.41 -0.09
N VAL A 138 -28.07 -14.18 -0.50
CA VAL A 138 -27.71 -15.42 0.21
C VAL A 138 -27.25 -15.11 1.64
N SER A 139 -26.45 -14.05 1.81
CA SER A 139 -25.99 -13.60 3.13
C SER A 139 -27.15 -13.18 4.03
N ASP A 140 -28.13 -12.46 3.49
CA ASP A 140 -29.31 -11.98 4.21
C ASP A 140 -30.26 -13.15 4.58
N CYS A 141 -30.50 -14.08 3.65
CA CYS A 141 -31.25 -15.31 3.94
C CYS A 141 -30.59 -16.18 5.01
N MET A 142 -29.26 -16.27 5.03
CA MET A 142 -28.53 -16.95 6.09
C MET A 142 -28.73 -16.28 7.45
N GLN A 143 -28.72 -14.94 7.48
CA GLN A 143 -28.84 -14.16 8.70
C GLN A 143 -30.25 -14.20 9.29
N ASP A 144 -31.28 -14.07 8.45
CA ASP A 144 -32.67 -13.94 8.89
C ASP A 144 -33.42 -15.28 9.00
N LEU A 145 -33.13 -16.23 8.10
CA LEU A 145 -33.84 -17.52 8.04
C LEU A 145 -32.97 -18.70 8.50
N GLY A 146 -31.67 -18.51 8.70
CA GLY A 146 -30.75 -19.58 9.07
C GLY A 146 -30.56 -20.65 7.98
N SER A 147 -30.99 -20.38 6.74
CA SER A 147 -31.00 -21.34 5.63
C SER A 147 -30.34 -20.78 4.36
N LEU A 148 -29.64 -21.65 3.63
CA LEU A 148 -29.05 -21.36 2.32
C LEU A 148 -30.12 -21.37 1.23
N ASN A 149 -30.65 -20.20 0.88
CA ASN A 149 -31.57 -20.02 -0.25
C ASN A 149 -30.87 -19.26 -1.39
N THR A 150 -31.04 -19.73 -2.62
CA THR A 150 -30.52 -19.08 -3.84
C THR A 150 -31.65 -18.40 -4.60
N LEU A 151 -31.41 -17.18 -5.10
CA LEU A 151 -32.33 -16.53 -6.04
C LEU A 151 -32.43 -17.34 -7.35
N PRO A 152 -33.63 -17.68 -7.83
CA PRO A 152 -33.81 -18.36 -9.10
C PRO A 152 -33.45 -17.45 -10.29
N PHE A 153 -32.59 -17.97 -11.17
CA PHE A 153 -32.17 -17.32 -12.42
C PHE A 153 -32.90 -17.92 -13.62
N LEU A 154 -33.51 -17.05 -14.44
CA LEU A 154 -34.15 -17.42 -15.71
C LEU A 154 -33.53 -16.61 -16.85
N GLN A 155 -33.50 -17.16 -18.07
CA GLN A 155 -33.03 -16.45 -19.27
C GLN A 155 -34.20 -16.31 -20.25
N HIS A 156 -34.52 -15.08 -20.67
CA HIS A 156 -35.59 -14.80 -21.60
C HIS A 156 -35.27 -13.57 -22.47
N SER A 157 -35.86 -13.43 -23.65
CA SER A 157 -35.67 -12.25 -24.51
C SER A 157 -36.67 -11.17 -24.09
N LEU A 158 -36.18 -10.04 -23.57
CA LEU A 158 -37.05 -8.97 -23.05
C LEU A 158 -37.39 -7.88 -24.09
N ALA A 159 -36.75 -7.86 -25.26
CA ALA A 159 -36.95 -6.84 -26.28
C ALA A 159 -37.10 -7.40 -27.71
N THR A 160 -37.91 -6.71 -28.52
CA THR A 160 -38.11 -6.97 -29.97
C THR A 160 -37.07 -6.24 -30.85
N SER A 161 -36.25 -5.36 -30.28
CA SER A 161 -35.20 -4.58 -30.98
C SER A 161 -33.94 -4.41 -30.12
N PRO A 162 -32.72 -4.50 -30.70
CA PRO A 162 -31.48 -4.26 -29.97
C PRO A 162 -31.39 -2.81 -29.47
N ALA A 163 -30.80 -2.62 -28.29
CA ALA A 163 -30.59 -1.31 -27.68
C ALA A 163 -29.56 -0.47 -28.49
N PRO A 164 -29.71 0.86 -28.57
CA PRO A 164 -28.68 1.72 -29.16
C PRO A 164 -27.40 1.72 -28.32
N SER A 165 -26.23 1.68 -28.98
CA SER A 165 -24.92 1.76 -28.33
C SER A 165 -24.72 3.13 -27.66
N ARG A 166 -24.37 3.17 -26.36
CA ARG A 166 -24.18 4.40 -25.58
C ARG A 166 -23.01 5.28 -26.05
N VAL A 167 -22.06 4.75 -26.82
CA VAL A 167 -20.90 5.49 -27.37
C VAL A 167 -21.12 5.78 -28.86
N ALA A 168 -21.32 7.06 -29.20
CA ALA A 168 -21.39 7.50 -30.58
C ALA A 168 -20.00 7.48 -31.24
N ALA A 169 -19.93 7.05 -32.50
CA ALA A 169 -18.68 7.10 -33.25
C ALA A 169 -18.25 8.56 -33.51
N PRO A 170 -16.96 8.90 -33.37
CA PRO A 170 -16.43 10.19 -33.80
C PRO A 170 -16.74 10.47 -35.28
N LYS A 171 -16.88 11.75 -35.65
CA LYS A 171 -17.18 12.15 -37.04
C LYS A 171 -16.15 11.54 -38.01
N GLY A 172 -16.63 10.81 -39.02
CA GLY A 172 -15.78 10.13 -40.02
C GLY A 172 -15.26 8.75 -39.62
N PHE A 173 -15.66 8.23 -38.45
CA PHE A 173 -15.31 6.89 -37.98
C PHE A 173 -16.55 5.98 -37.94
N LYS A 174 -16.34 4.67 -38.06
CA LYS A 174 -17.33 3.61 -37.84
C LYS A 174 -16.87 2.70 -36.70
N MET A 175 -17.82 2.17 -35.94
CA MET A 175 -17.55 1.18 -34.90
C MET A 175 -17.44 -0.20 -35.53
N MET A 176 -16.38 -0.94 -35.20
CA MET A 176 -16.18 -2.33 -35.58
C MET A 176 -16.01 -3.19 -34.32
N GLU A 177 -16.50 -4.44 -34.39
CA GLU A 177 -16.33 -5.43 -33.34
C GLU A 177 -15.50 -6.61 -33.86
N PHE A 178 -14.45 -6.98 -33.12
CA PHE A 178 -13.62 -8.13 -33.43
C PHE A 178 -13.25 -8.87 -32.14
N ARG A 179 -13.59 -10.17 -32.09
CA ARG A 179 -13.32 -11.08 -30.95
C ARG A 179 -13.66 -10.47 -29.58
N GLY A 180 -14.82 -9.82 -29.47
CA GLY A 180 -15.34 -9.24 -28.22
C GLY A 180 -14.78 -7.85 -27.85
N TYR A 181 -13.92 -7.27 -28.70
CA TYR A 181 -13.44 -5.89 -28.55
C TYR A 181 -14.07 -4.98 -29.60
N THR A 182 -14.51 -3.80 -29.16
CA THR A 182 -15.03 -2.74 -30.03
C THR A 182 -13.99 -1.65 -30.24
N PHE A 183 -13.78 -1.21 -31.48
CA PHE A 183 -12.88 -0.12 -31.81
C PHE A 183 -13.44 0.77 -32.93
N PHE A 184 -12.96 2.01 -33.00
CA PHE A 184 -13.32 2.95 -34.05
C PHE A 184 -12.27 2.95 -35.15
N ILE A 185 -12.71 2.83 -36.40
CA ILE A 185 -11.87 2.90 -37.60
C ILE A 185 -12.44 3.96 -38.55
N ARG A 186 -11.62 4.63 -39.36
CA ARG A 186 -12.14 5.57 -40.36
C ARG A 186 -13.06 4.85 -41.36
N GLN A 187 -14.09 5.54 -41.82
CA GLN A 187 -15.09 4.97 -42.74
C GLN A 187 -14.48 4.52 -44.08
N SER A 188 -13.35 5.10 -44.49
CA SER A 188 -12.61 4.76 -45.71
C SER A 188 -11.96 3.37 -45.68
N PHE A 189 -11.73 2.79 -44.50
CA PHE A 189 -11.18 1.44 -44.40
C PHE A 189 -12.23 0.37 -44.74
N LYS A 190 -11.91 -0.47 -45.72
CA LYS A 190 -12.73 -1.63 -46.12
C LYS A 190 -12.10 -2.91 -45.58
N GLU A 191 -12.92 -3.78 -45.01
CA GLU A 191 -12.47 -5.08 -44.50
C GLU A 191 -12.16 -6.01 -45.66
N GLN A 192 -11.01 -6.69 -45.61
CA GLN A 192 -10.65 -7.66 -46.64
C GLN A 192 -11.08 -9.08 -46.24
N PRO A 193 -11.72 -9.83 -47.16
CA PRO A 193 -12.10 -11.21 -46.91
C PRO A 193 -10.86 -12.11 -46.80
N SER A 194 -10.84 -13.02 -45.83
CA SER A 194 -9.81 -14.05 -45.70
C SER A 194 -10.25 -15.34 -46.40
N LYS A 195 -9.35 -16.32 -46.56
CA LYS A 195 -9.70 -17.65 -47.10
C LYS A 195 -10.75 -18.40 -46.24
N ILE A 196 -10.99 -17.98 -45.00
CA ILE A 196 -11.78 -18.71 -43.99
C ILE A 196 -13.09 -17.99 -43.64
N SER A 197 -13.11 -16.65 -43.63
CA SER A 197 -14.32 -15.87 -43.32
C SER A 197 -14.41 -14.61 -44.17
N LYS A 198 -15.65 -14.24 -44.53
CA LYS A 198 -15.97 -12.99 -45.25
C LYS A 198 -16.23 -11.80 -44.33
N VAL A 199 -16.43 -12.02 -43.02
CA VAL A 199 -16.79 -10.98 -42.02
C VAL A 199 -15.96 -11.20 -40.74
N SER A 200 -15.53 -10.11 -40.08
CA SER A 200 -14.73 -10.14 -38.85
C SER A 200 -13.38 -10.85 -39.05
N THR A 201 -12.65 -10.45 -40.08
CA THR A 201 -11.31 -10.97 -40.42
C THR A 201 -10.19 -10.24 -39.70
N GLY A 202 -10.46 -9.03 -39.19
CA GLY A 202 -9.48 -8.20 -38.49
C GLY A 202 -8.45 -7.54 -39.41
N HIS A 203 -8.62 -7.62 -40.74
CA HIS A 203 -7.75 -7.00 -41.75
C HIS A 203 -8.50 -5.94 -42.55
N PHE A 204 -8.00 -4.70 -42.54
CA PHE A 204 -8.64 -3.56 -43.18
C PHE A 204 -7.68 -2.80 -44.10
N LYS A 205 -8.15 -2.35 -45.26
CA LYS A 205 -7.35 -1.62 -46.25
C LYS A 205 -8.02 -0.31 -46.68
N ALA A 206 -7.21 0.74 -46.85
CA ALA A 206 -7.64 2.04 -47.36
C ALA A 206 -6.61 2.62 -48.34
N SER A 207 -7.08 3.40 -49.33
CA SER A 207 -6.21 4.18 -50.20
C SER A 207 -5.82 5.50 -49.51
N GLU A 208 -4.60 5.97 -49.70
CA GLU A 208 -4.11 7.23 -49.11
C GLU A 208 -4.92 8.45 -49.53
N GLY A 209 -5.49 8.44 -50.73
CA GLY A 209 -6.37 9.51 -51.25
C GLY A 209 -7.70 9.65 -50.49
N ASP A 210 -8.22 8.57 -49.91
CA ASP A 210 -9.49 8.58 -49.16
C ASP A 210 -9.31 8.94 -47.68
N LEU A 211 -8.05 9.07 -47.21
CA LEU A 211 -7.75 9.25 -45.79
C LEU A 211 -7.71 10.72 -45.36
N ASN A 212 -7.81 11.71 -46.25
CA ASN A 212 -7.87 13.16 -45.93
C ASN A 212 -6.97 13.52 -44.73
N LEU A 213 -5.70 13.14 -44.80
CA LEU A 213 -4.68 13.53 -43.82
C LEU A 213 -4.28 14.96 -44.19
N GLY A 214 -4.46 15.92 -43.26
CA GLY A 214 -4.35 17.36 -43.56
C GLY A 214 -3.03 17.78 -44.23
N GLU A 215 -3.06 18.92 -44.92
CA GLU A 215 -2.04 19.55 -45.81
C GLU A 215 -0.63 19.83 -45.23
N ARG A 216 -0.07 18.96 -44.39
CA ARG A 216 1.31 19.07 -43.90
C ARG A 216 2.09 17.77 -44.11
N SER A 217 2.20 17.33 -45.36
CA SER A 217 3.19 16.29 -45.72
C SER A 217 3.85 16.60 -47.05
N TRP A 218 5.18 16.64 -46.97
CA TRP A 218 6.16 16.93 -47.99
C TRP A 218 5.98 16.11 -49.28
N GLY A 219 5.56 16.76 -50.37
CA GLY A 219 6.11 16.64 -51.73
C GLY A 219 6.40 15.29 -52.42
N TRP A 220 5.93 14.13 -51.94
CA TRP A 220 6.16 12.84 -52.62
C TRP A 220 4.85 12.26 -53.21
N SER A 221 5.00 11.54 -54.31
CA SER A 221 3.95 11.10 -55.24
C SER A 221 2.86 10.23 -54.60
N ARG A 222 1.62 10.57 -54.92
CA ARG A 222 0.36 9.86 -54.62
C ARG A 222 0.40 8.40 -55.12
N GLN A 223 0.41 7.42 -54.21
CA GLN A 223 -0.18 6.06 -54.34
C GLN A 223 0.26 5.12 -53.19
N GLY A 224 0.19 5.56 -51.93
CA GLY A 224 0.33 4.64 -50.79
C GLY A 224 -0.97 3.87 -50.52
N GLU A 225 -0.87 2.56 -50.25
CA GLU A 225 -1.96 1.79 -49.65
C GLU A 225 -1.68 1.62 -48.15
N VAL A 226 -2.70 1.79 -47.31
CA VAL A 226 -2.58 1.61 -45.85
C VAL A 226 -3.37 0.38 -45.42
N GLU A 227 -2.66 -0.58 -44.82
CA GLU A 227 -3.23 -1.81 -44.27
C GLU A 227 -3.21 -1.79 -42.73
N LEU A 228 -4.31 -2.23 -42.12
CA LEU A 228 -4.48 -2.33 -40.67
C LEU A 228 -4.80 -3.78 -40.28
N PHE A 229 -3.99 -4.33 -39.39
CA PHE A 229 -4.17 -5.66 -38.82
C PHE A 229 -4.53 -5.55 -37.34
N VAL A 230 -5.65 -6.16 -36.95
CA VAL A 230 -6.10 -6.28 -35.56
C VAL A 230 -6.05 -7.75 -35.17
N ASN A 231 -5.16 -8.09 -34.23
CA ASN A 231 -5.05 -9.43 -33.69
C ASN A 231 -5.39 -9.44 -32.20
N VAL A 232 -6.23 -10.37 -31.77
CA VAL A 232 -6.63 -10.58 -30.38
C VAL A 232 -6.19 -11.98 -29.99
N VAL A 233 -5.19 -12.04 -29.09
CA VAL A 233 -4.69 -13.28 -28.51
C VAL A 233 -5.70 -13.77 -27.47
N ASP A 234 -6.04 -15.04 -27.53
CA ASP A 234 -6.97 -15.67 -26.58
C ASP A 234 -6.41 -15.61 -25.14
N PRO A 235 -7.26 -15.53 -24.11
CA PRO A 235 -6.82 -15.40 -22.73
C PRO A 235 -6.00 -16.63 -22.29
N ILE A 236 -4.72 -16.40 -21.99
CA ILE A 236 -3.79 -17.44 -21.50
C ILE A 236 -3.84 -17.47 -19.96
N PRO A 237 -3.99 -18.64 -19.32
CA PRO A 237 -3.95 -18.74 -17.87
C PRO A 237 -2.59 -18.30 -17.30
N LEU A 238 -2.61 -17.65 -16.13
CA LEU A 238 -1.44 -16.99 -15.55
C LEU A 238 -0.25 -17.92 -15.31
N SER A 239 -0.50 -19.21 -15.04
CA SER A 239 0.54 -20.23 -14.83
C SER A 239 1.37 -20.53 -16.08
N GLU A 240 0.84 -20.29 -17.26
CA GLU A 240 1.49 -20.60 -18.54
C GLU A 240 2.24 -19.38 -19.12
N LEU A 241 1.97 -18.17 -18.64
CA LEU A 241 2.61 -16.94 -19.14
C LEU A 241 4.11 -16.85 -18.77
N ILE A 242 4.49 -17.32 -17.58
CA ILE A 242 5.87 -17.28 -17.08
C ILE A 242 6.81 -18.21 -17.87
N PRO A 243 6.49 -19.51 -18.09
CA PRO A 243 7.34 -20.36 -18.92
C PRO A 243 7.42 -19.92 -20.38
N LEU A 244 6.42 -19.19 -20.87
CA LEU A 244 6.40 -18.62 -22.22
C LEU A 244 7.13 -17.26 -22.31
N GLY A 245 7.59 -16.66 -21.21
CA GLY A 245 8.26 -15.35 -21.22
C GLY A 245 7.35 -14.19 -21.65
N ARG A 246 6.03 -14.35 -21.53
CA ARG A 246 5.02 -13.35 -21.97
C ARG A 246 4.42 -12.55 -20.82
N GLU A 247 5.09 -12.53 -19.66
CA GLU A 247 4.61 -11.86 -18.45
C GLU A 247 4.63 -10.33 -18.55
N HIS A 248 5.40 -9.75 -19.48
CA HIS A 248 5.48 -8.32 -19.71
C HIS A 248 5.24 -7.99 -21.20
N VAL A 249 4.49 -6.91 -21.48
CA VAL A 249 4.14 -6.49 -22.86
C VAL A 249 5.38 -6.23 -23.73
N ARG A 250 6.49 -5.83 -23.07
CA ARG A 250 7.82 -5.68 -23.68
C ARG A 250 8.30 -6.94 -24.37
N TRP A 251 8.16 -8.12 -23.76
CA TRP A 251 8.67 -9.37 -24.32
C TRP A 251 7.91 -9.76 -25.58
N VAL A 252 6.58 -9.61 -25.56
CA VAL A 252 5.74 -9.78 -26.74
C VAL A 252 6.13 -8.80 -27.84
N ALA A 253 6.37 -7.53 -27.49
CA ALA A 253 6.86 -6.54 -28.46
C ALA A 253 8.26 -6.86 -29.02
N MET A 254 9.13 -7.47 -28.22
CA MET A 254 10.46 -7.93 -28.66
C MET A 254 10.35 -9.14 -29.59
N GLU A 255 9.43 -10.08 -29.36
CA GLU A 255 9.12 -11.18 -30.29
C GLU A 255 8.60 -10.64 -31.63
N CYS A 256 7.70 -9.65 -31.60
CA CYS A 256 7.22 -8.97 -32.81
C CYS A 256 8.37 -8.27 -33.54
N LYS A 257 9.23 -7.53 -32.82
CA LYS A 257 10.41 -6.87 -33.36
C LYS A 257 11.37 -7.87 -34.02
N ALA A 258 11.69 -8.98 -33.34
CA ALA A 258 12.57 -10.02 -33.88
C ALA A 258 11.99 -10.70 -35.12
N SER A 259 10.66 -10.81 -35.21
CA SER A 259 9.97 -11.36 -36.38
C SER A 259 10.05 -10.45 -37.60
N LEU A 260 10.14 -9.13 -37.39
CA LEU A 260 10.17 -8.10 -38.44
C LEU A 260 11.60 -7.78 -38.91
N LEU A 261 12.59 -7.83 -38.01
CA LEU A 261 14.00 -7.56 -38.32
C LEU A 261 14.72 -8.73 -39.02
N LYS A 262 14.00 -9.55 -39.79
CA LYS A 262 14.59 -10.68 -40.52
C LYS A 262 15.41 -10.25 -41.75
N SER A 263 15.17 -9.05 -42.27
CA SER A 263 15.93 -8.41 -43.35
C SER A 263 17.01 -7.47 -42.80
N TRP A 264 18.18 -7.42 -43.44
CA TRP A 264 19.36 -6.66 -42.98
C TRP A 264 19.21 -5.13 -43.15
N ASP A 265 18.16 -4.67 -43.85
CA ASP A 265 17.96 -3.25 -44.22
C ASP A 265 16.92 -2.51 -43.35
N SER A 266 16.42 -3.13 -42.29
CA SER A 266 15.34 -2.58 -41.47
C SER A 266 15.84 -1.72 -40.28
N VAL A 267 15.36 -0.47 -40.21
CA VAL A 267 15.71 0.51 -39.16
C VAL A 267 14.57 0.65 -38.16
N VAL A 268 14.88 0.58 -36.87
CA VAL A 268 13.91 0.80 -35.79
C VAL A 268 13.86 2.28 -35.45
N LEU A 269 12.76 2.95 -35.78
CA LEU A 269 12.56 4.38 -35.53
C LEU A 269 12.11 4.65 -34.09
N GLN A 270 11.29 3.77 -33.52
CA GLN A 270 10.72 3.97 -32.19
C GLN A 270 10.52 2.64 -31.48
N ASN A 271 10.92 2.57 -30.20
CA ASN A 271 10.76 1.39 -29.36
C ASN A 271 10.63 1.84 -27.90
N SER A 272 9.41 2.15 -27.45
CA SER A 272 9.20 2.69 -26.11
C SER A 272 7.89 2.23 -25.47
N PRO A 273 7.83 2.22 -24.12
CA PRO A 273 6.59 1.99 -23.41
C PRO A 273 5.63 3.18 -23.61
N TYR A 274 4.34 2.86 -23.72
CA TYR A 274 3.27 3.83 -23.81
C TYR A 274 2.14 3.41 -22.86
N THR A 275 1.42 4.37 -22.28
CA THR A 275 0.23 4.07 -21.47
C THR A 275 -0.95 4.78 -22.10
N LYS A 276 -1.90 4.01 -22.65
CA LYS A 276 -3.14 4.57 -23.17
C LYS A 276 -4.00 4.96 -21.98
N LYS A 277 -4.30 6.25 -21.84
CA LYS A 277 -5.19 6.81 -20.81
C LYS A 277 -6.32 7.58 -21.50
N MET A 278 -7.53 7.51 -20.97
CA MET A 278 -8.69 8.31 -21.37
C MET A 278 -8.68 9.64 -20.59
N ASN A 279 -7.79 10.59 -20.90
CA ASN A 279 -7.76 11.98 -20.38
C ASN A 279 -8.18 12.19 -18.90
N LEU A 280 -7.93 11.21 -18.04
CA LEU A 280 -8.31 11.16 -16.63
C LEU A 280 -7.05 10.81 -15.83
N ALA A 281 -6.81 11.51 -14.73
CA ALA A 281 -5.59 11.36 -13.93
C ALA A 281 -5.42 9.94 -13.35
N ASN A 282 -6.54 9.24 -13.10
CA ASN A 282 -6.61 7.89 -12.54
C ASN A 282 -7.53 6.98 -13.38
N ASP A 283 -7.23 6.85 -14.67
CA ASP A 283 -8.01 6.02 -15.57
C ASP A 283 -7.83 4.51 -15.27
N ILE A 284 -8.89 3.89 -14.74
CA ILE A 284 -8.95 2.44 -14.46
C ILE A 284 -9.03 1.64 -15.77
N ALA A 285 -9.45 2.28 -16.87
CA ALA A 285 -9.45 1.73 -18.22
C ALA A 285 -8.13 2.03 -18.95
N ALA A 286 -7.04 2.33 -18.22
CA ALA A 286 -5.73 2.51 -18.82
C ALA A 286 -5.10 1.18 -19.26
N TRP A 287 -4.54 1.15 -20.46
CA TRP A 287 -3.88 -0.05 -21.00
C TRP A 287 -2.38 0.14 -20.98
N SER A 288 -1.67 -0.89 -20.51
CA SER A 288 -0.21 -0.94 -20.68
C SER A 288 0.11 -1.27 -22.13
N CYS A 289 0.89 -0.40 -22.77
CA CYS A 289 1.13 -0.48 -24.21
C CYS A 289 2.62 -0.46 -24.51
N TRP A 290 2.98 -1.01 -25.66
CA TRP A 290 4.31 -0.88 -26.24
C TRP A 290 4.18 -0.41 -27.68
N GLN A 291 4.86 0.68 -28.03
CA GLN A 291 4.87 1.20 -29.39
C GLN A 291 6.19 0.85 -30.07
N LEU A 292 6.09 0.31 -31.28
CA LEU A 292 7.21 -0.07 -32.11
C LEU A 292 6.98 0.50 -33.51
N ALA A 293 7.93 1.28 -34.01
CA ALA A 293 7.96 1.78 -35.38
C ALA A 293 9.21 1.26 -36.08
N VAL A 294 9.02 0.53 -37.17
CA VAL A 294 10.11 -0.04 -37.98
C VAL A 294 9.92 0.43 -39.43
N ARG A 295 11.00 0.85 -40.06
CA ARG A 295 11.01 1.25 -41.47
C ARG A 295 12.00 0.39 -42.23
N ASP A 296 11.55 -0.19 -43.33
CA ASP A 296 12.37 -0.83 -44.34
C ASP A 296 12.49 0.09 -45.58
N GLN A 297 13.22 -0.31 -46.62
CA GLN A 297 13.37 0.45 -47.86
C GLN A 297 12.03 0.62 -48.61
N GLU A 298 11.14 -0.36 -48.49
CA GLU A 298 9.84 -0.39 -49.21
C GLU A 298 8.65 -0.09 -48.30
N ASP A 299 8.68 -0.52 -47.03
CA ASP A 299 7.52 -0.48 -46.12
C ASP A 299 7.80 0.24 -44.79
N SER A 300 6.74 0.80 -44.19
CA SER A 300 6.77 1.37 -42.83
C SER A 300 5.73 0.72 -41.94
N TRP A 301 6.17 0.10 -40.84
CA TRP A 301 5.34 -0.61 -39.88
C TRP A 301 5.19 0.19 -38.59
N ALA A 302 3.95 0.45 -38.18
CA ALA A 302 3.60 1.03 -36.88
C ALA A 302 2.80 0.01 -36.07
N ILE A 303 3.37 -0.46 -34.96
CA ILE A 303 2.83 -1.54 -34.15
C ILE A 303 2.55 -1.05 -32.74
N LEU A 304 1.33 -1.30 -32.28
CA LEU A 304 0.87 -1.02 -30.93
C LEU A 304 0.45 -2.33 -30.27
N VAL A 305 1.24 -2.80 -29.32
CA VAL A 305 0.90 -3.95 -28.49
C VAL A 305 0.20 -3.43 -27.24
N LEU A 306 -1.03 -3.86 -27.00
CA LEU A 306 -1.84 -3.40 -25.88
C LEU A 306 -2.14 -4.59 -24.95
N ARG A 307 -2.01 -4.40 -23.63
CA ARG A 307 -2.41 -5.39 -22.63
C ARG A 307 -3.46 -4.81 -21.69
N HIS A 308 -4.59 -5.51 -21.61
CA HIS A 308 -5.66 -5.27 -20.65
C HIS A 308 -5.36 -6.02 -19.34
N GLY A 309 -5.31 -5.30 -18.21
CA GLY A 309 -5.03 -5.85 -16.88
C GLY A 309 -3.81 -5.23 -16.19
N PRO A 310 -3.76 -5.25 -14.84
CA PRO A 310 -2.71 -4.56 -14.08
C PRO A 310 -1.34 -5.18 -14.36
N ALA A 311 -0.34 -4.31 -14.54
CA ALA A 311 1.03 -4.70 -14.88
C ALA A 311 1.66 -5.58 -13.77
N TRP A 312 1.88 -6.87 -14.07
CA TRP A 312 2.42 -7.84 -13.10
C TRP A 312 3.85 -7.53 -12.61
N GLY A 313 4.63 -6.73 -13.35
CA GLY A 313 5.96 -6.30 -12.88
C GLY A 313 5.93 -5.52 -11.57
N GLN A 314 4.84 -4.79 -11.31
CA GLN A 314 4.61 -4.08 -10.04
C GLN A 314 3.82 -4.96 -9.05
N MET A 315 2.95 -5.86 -9.52
CA MET A 315 2.21 -6.76 -8.63
C MET A 315 3.02 -7.93 -8.10
N ALA A 316 3.99 -8.52 -8.80
CA ALA A 316 4.72 -9.70 -8.28
C ALA A 316 5.53 -9.38 -7.02
N ALA A 317 6.14 -8.20 -6.98
CA ALA A 317 6.77 -7.64 -5.80
C ALA A 317 5.71 -7.23 -4.76
N ALA A 318 4.66 -6.52 -5.19
CA ALA A 318 3.58 -6.09 -4.30
C ALA A 318 2.71 -7.23 -3.77
N VAL A 319 2.70 -8.42 -4.35
CA VAL A 319 1.90 -9.61 -3.96
C VAL A 319 2.59 -10.39 -2.86
N LYS A 320 3.92 -10.49 -2.91
CA LYS A 320 4.71 -10.98 -1.76
C LYS A 320 4.60 -10.03 -0.57
N GLU A 321 4.47 -8.73 -0.82
CA GLU A 321 4.22 -7.71 0.20
C GLU A 321 2.73 -7.56 0.59
N SER A 322 1.77 -7.95 -0.25
CA SER A 322 0.33 -7.67 -0.02
C SER A 322 -0.41 -8.65 0.88
N ALA A 323 0.05 -9.89 1.08
CA ALA A 323 -0.55 -10.72 2.12
C ALA A 323 -0.26 -10.11 3.51
N CYS A 324 0.95 -9.58 3.70
CA CYS A 324 1.35 -8.86 4.90
C CYS A 324 0.82 -7.41 4.94
N SER A 325 0.44 -6.80 3.82
CA SER A 325 -0.21 -5.47 3.83
C SER A 325 -1.60 -5.48 4.50
N SER A 326 -2.23 -6.65 4.62
CA SER A 326 -3.46 -6.82 5.40
C SER A 326 -3.23 -6.87 6.91
N LEU A 327 -1.99 -7.08 7.36
CA LEU A 327 -1.62 -7.03 8.77
C LEU A 327 -1.53 -5.58 9.24
N SER A 328 -1.78 -5.36 10.53
CA SER A 328 -1.41 -4.11 11.19
C SER A 328 0.09 -3.89 11.07
N HIS A 329 0.56 -2.64 11.19
CA HIS A 329 2.00 -2.36 11.19
C HIS A 329 2.74 -3.16 12.29
N VAL A 330 2.10 -3.36 13.44
CA VAL A 330 2.62 -4.22 14.52
C VAL A 330 2.65 -5.68 14.09
N GLY A 331 1.61 -6.17 13.43
CA GLY A 331 1.56 -7.52 12.87
C GLY A 331 2.68 -7.77 11.87
N GLN A 332 3.04 -6.78 11.06
CA GLN A 332 4.18 -6.85 10.12
C GLN A 332 5.51 -6.93 10.87
N ILE A 333 5.72 -6.06 11.86
CA ILE A 333 6.93 -6.05 12.69
C ILE A 333 7.10 -7.40 13.41
N LEU A 334 6.03 -7.88 14.06
CA LEU A 334 6.01 -9.16 14.76
C LEU A 334 6.25 -10.33 13.79
N PHE A 335 5.61 -10.31 12.63
CA PHE A 335 5.81 -11.32 11.59
C PHE A 335 7.27 -11.37 11.11
N GLU A 336 7.89 -10.22 10.83
CA GLU A 336 9.29 -10.16 10.43
C GLU A 336 10.19 -10.73 11.51
N TYR A 337 10.05 -10.27 12.74
CA TYR A 337 10.86 -10.72 13.87
C TYR A 337 10.69 -12.21 14.17
N VAL A 338 9.45 -12.72 14.20
CA VAL A 338 9.18 -14.15 14.46
C VAL A 338 9.66 -15.02 13.30
N SER A 339 9.66 -14.50 12.06
CA SER A 339 10.19 -15.22 10.90
C SER A 339 11.73 -15.32 10.86
N GLU A 340 12.43 -14.47 11.62
CA GLU A 340 13.90 -14.52 11.80
C GLU A 340 14.32 -15.62 12.81
N LEU A 341 13.39 -16.12 13.65
CA LEU A 341 13.70 -17.08 14.71
C LEU A 341 13.97 -18.49 14.18
N SER A 342 14.83 -19.23 14.89
CA SER A 342 15.11 -20.63 14.59
C SER A 342 13.95 -21.55 15.00
N ARG A 343 13.89 -22.75 14.41
CA ARG A 343 12.84 -23.73 14.72
C ARG A 343 12.79 -24.13 16.19
N ALA A 344 13.95 -24.27 16.84
CA ALA A 344 14.01 -24.65 18.26
C ALA A 344 13.47 -23.54 19.18
N GLU A 345 13.69 -22.28 18.84
CA GLU A 345 13.13 -21.13 19.57
C GLU A 345 11.61 -21.03 19.35
N LEU A 346 11.14 -21.25 18.11
CA LEU A 346 9.71 -21.29 17.79
C LEU A 346 8.98 -22.44 18.49
N ASP A 347 9.59 -23.62 18.59
CA ASP A 347 8.99 -24.77 19.29
C ASP A 347 8.72 -24.45 20.76
N LYS A 348 9.68 -23.79 21.43
CA LYS A 348 9.53 -23.36 22.82
C LYS A 348 8.59 -22.14 22.96
N LEU A 349 8.53 -21.25 21.97
CA LEU A 349 7.59 -20.12 21.94
C LEU A 349 6.15 -20.60 21.76
N TYR A 350 5.93 -21.60 20.90
CA TYR A 350 4.60 -22.20 20.66
C TYR A 350 4.14 -23.15 21.76
N ALA A 351 5.03 -23.52 22.69
CA ALA A 351 4.65 -24.19 23.92
C ALA A 351 4.03 -23.23 24.94
N ASP A 352 4.28 -21.93 24.82
CA ASP A 352 3.68 -20.89 25.69
C ASP A 352 2.33 -20.42 25.14
N ALA A 353 1.28 -20.57 25.93
CA ALA A 353 -0.09 -20.32 25.49
C ALA A 353 -0.39 -18.83 25.18
N PRO A 354 0.02 -17.85 26.00
CA PRO A 354 -0.10 -16.44 25.66
C PRO A 354 0.57 -16.07 24.33
N SER A 355 1.76 -16.61 24.11
CA SER A 355 2.51 -16.38 22.87
C SER A 355 1.75 -16.86 21.63
N VAL A 356 1.17 -18.05 21.67
CA VAL A 356 0.37 -18.61 20.55
C VAL A 356 -0.84 -17.74 20.23
N ARG A 357 -1.55 -17.27 21.26
CA ARG A 357 -2.75 -16.44 21.12
C ARG A 357 -2.45 -15.08 20.49
N VAL A 358 -1.41 -14.40 20.96
CA VAL A 358 -1.00 -13.10 20.41
C VAL A 358 -0.46 -13.24 18.99
N ILE A 359 0.35 -14.26 18.70
CA ILE A 359 0.85 -14.51 17.34
C ILE A 359 -0.31 -14.80 16.38
N PHE A 360 -1.28 -15.63 16.79
CA PHE A 360 -2.46 -15.92 15.99
C PHE A 360 -3.28 -14.65 15.71
N ARG A 361 -3.46 -13.77 16.71
CA ARG A 361 -4.25 -12.53 16.59
C ARG A 361 -3.55 -11.47 15.73
N GLU A 362 -2.26 -11.22 15.97
CA GLU A 362 -1.55 -10.06 15.42
C GLU A 362 -0.69 -10.38 14.19
N ALA A 363 -0.03 -11.55 14.13
CA ALA A 363 0.96 -11.87 13.09
C ALA A 363 0.40 -12.71 11.93
N VAL A 364 -0.81 -13.28 12.09
CA VAL A 364 -1.45 -14.11 11.05
C VAL A 364 -2.58 -13.32 10.37
N PRO A 365 -2.56 -13.17 9.02
CA PRO A 365 -3.63 -12.48 8.30
C PRO A 365 -5.01 -13.12 8.52
N PRO A 366 -6.12 -12.36 8.50
CA PRO A 366 -7.46 -12.90 8.79
C PRO A 366 -7.87 -14.09 7.91
N VAL A 367 -7.50 -14.09 6.63
CA VAL A 367 -7.76 -15.22 5.71
C VAL A 367 -6.93 -16.45 6.10
N ALA A 368 -5.68 -16.25 6.52
CA ALA A 368 -4.82 -17.31 7.01
C ALA A 368 -5.28 -17.86 8.37
N GLN A 369 -5.84 -17.01 9.24
CA GLN A 369 -6.49 -17.44 10.49
C GLN A 369 -7.65 -18.40 10.21
N GLN A 370 -8.51 -18.09 9.23
CA GLN A 370 -9.60 -18.98 8.82
C GLN A 370 -9.09 -20.33 8.33
N LEU A 371 -7.99 -20.35 7.56
CA LEU A 371 -7.34 -21.59 7.14
C LEU A 371 -6.83 -22.39 8.34
N VAL A 372 -6.13 -21.76 9.27
CA VAL A 372 -5.63 -22.41 10.50
C VAL A 372 -6.79 -22.97 11.33
N MET A 373 -7.89 -22.23 11.50
CA MET A 373 -9.07 -22.69 12.24
C MET A 373 -9.75 -23.91 11.59
N ARG A 374 -9.88 -23.91 10.25
CA ARG A 374 -10.42 -25.08 9.52
C ARG A 374 -9.51 -26.30 9.67
N LEU A 375 -8.20 -26.10 9.64
CA LEU A 375 -7.22 -27.19 9.79
C LEU A 375 -7.18 -27.72 11.22
N LEU A 376 -7.36 -26.86 12.21
CA LEU A 376 -7.44 -27.25 13.63
C LEU A 376 -8.60 -28.21 13.88
N LEU A 377 -9.78 -27.91 13.32
CA LEU A 377 -10.98 -28.77 13.41
C LEU A 377 -10.87 -30.09 12.62
N GLY A 378 -10.03 -30.12 11.58
CA GLY A 378 -9.79 -31.31 10.77
C GLY A 378 -8.86 -32.36 11.40
N GLY A 379 -8.33 -32.09 12.59
CA GLY A 379 -7.47 -33.02 13.36
C GLY A 379 -6.03 -33.13 12.84
N ALA A 380 -5.26 -34.08 13.39
CA ALA A 380 -3.83 -34.28 13.08
C ALA A 380 -3.55 -34.90 11.67
N ARG A 381 -4.49 -34.80 10.73
CA ARG A 381 -4.34 -35.37 9.39
C ARG A 381 -3.54 -34.42 8.49
N PRO A 382 -2.64 -34.93 7.64
CA PRO A 382 -1.95 -34.10 6.65
C PRO A 382 -2.92 -33.70 5.52
N PHE A 383 -2.83 -32.46 5.07
CA PHE A 383 -3.68 -31.90 4.02
C PHE A 383 -2.89 -31.69 2.72
N GLN A 384 -3.52 -31.97 1.58
CA GLN A 384 -2.94 -31.66 0.27
C GLN A 384 -3.03 -30.16 -0.02
N GLU A 385 -1.93 -29.55 -0.45
CA GLU A 385 -1.90 -28.13 -0.83
C GLU A 385 -2.91 -27.78 -1.93
N SER A 386 -3.19 -28.73 -2.84
CA SER A 386 -4.19 -28.57 -3.91
C SER A 386 -5.62 -28.40 -3.39
N VAL A 387 -5.94 -28.94 -2.21
CA VAL A 387 -7.25 -28.78 -1.55
C VAL A 387 -7.34 -27.42 -0.86
N LEU A 388 -6.26 -26.99 -0.19
CA LEU A 388 -6.17 -25.65 0.41
C LEU A 388 -6.32 -24.55 -0.63
N LYS A 389 -5.74 -24.73 -1.82
CA LYS A 389 -5.91 -23.80 -2.96
C LYS A 389 -7.36 -23.70 -3.43
N ARG A 390 -8.15 -24.79 -3.35
CA ARG A 390 -9.58 -24.78 -3.72
C ARG A 390 -10.46 -24.07 -2.69
N TRP A 391 -10.10 -24.09 -1.41
CA TRP A 391 -10.92 -23.52 -0.34
C TRP A 391 -11.08 -22.00 -0.36
N CYS A 392 -10.23 -21.28 -1.09
CA CYS A 392 -10.31 -19.82 -1.21
C CYS A 392 -10.61 -19.35 -2.65
N ALA A 393 -11.16 -20.23 -3.51
CA ALA A 393 -11.46 -19.89 -4.89
C ALA A 393 -12.82 -19.18 -4.99
N THR A 394 -12.82 -17.83 -4.94
CA THR A 394 -13.76 -16.94 -5.68
C THR A 394 -13.66 -15.44 -5.30
N LEU A 395 -13.09 -15.04 -4.15
CA LEU A 395 -13.30 -13.68 -3.62
C LEU A 395 -12.06 -12.80 -3.36
N SER A 396 -10.82 -13.30 -3.43
CA SER A 396 -9.62 -12.49 -3.14
C SER A 396 -8.77 -12.16 -4.37
N ALA A 397 -8.44 -10.88 -4.55
CA ALA A 397 -7.54 -10.37 -5.58
C ALA A 397 -6.06 -10.80 -5.40
N LEU A 398 -5.70 -11.43 -4.27
CA LEU A 398 -4.35 -11.90 -3.97
C LEU A 398 -4.18 -13.40 -4.25
N PRO A 399 -3.07 -13.83 -4.86
CA PRO A 399 -2.83 -15.24 -5.14
C PRO A 399 -2.62 -16.04 -3.84
N HIS A 400 -3.29 -17.17 -3.80
CA HIS A 400 -3.43 -18.13 -2.69
C HIS A 400 -2.08 -18.61 -2.13
N SER A 401 -1.03 -18.61 -2.96
CA SER A 401 0.33 -18.96 -2.56
C SER A 401 0.92 -17.99 -1.55
N ALA A 402 0.47 -16.73 -1.53
CA ALA A 402 1.00 -15.72 -0.61
C ALA A 402 0.62 -16.04 0.84
N TYR A 403 -0.64 -16.37 1.13
CA TYR A 403 -1.08 -16.72 2.49
C TYR A 403 -0.46 -18.03 2.99
N LEU A 404 -0.31 -19.03 2.11
CA LEU A 404 0.40 -20.27 2.45
C LEU A 404 1.89 -20.00 2.74
N SER A 405 2.52 -19.11 1.98
CA SER A 405 3.92 -18.72 2.23
C SER A 405 4.10 -18.01 3.57
N VAL A 406 3.13 -17.21 4.02
CA VAL A 406 3.13 -16.56 5.33
C VAL A 406 3.07 -17.61 6.45
N LEU A 407 2.15 -18.57 6.36
CA LEU A 407 2.03 -19.66 7.35
C LEU A 407 3.24 -20.60 7.36
N GLN A 408 3.88 -20.82 6.22
CA GLN A 408 5.13 -21.58 6.12
C GLN A 408 6.32 -20.82 6.70
N ARG A 409 6.41 -19.50 6.47
CA ARG A 409 7.46 -18.64 7.06
C ARG A 409 7.38 -18.58 8.58
N LEU A 410 6.17 -18.50 9.14
CA LEU A 410 5.95 -18.61 10.58
C LEU A 410 6.12 -20.05 11.12
N GLN A 411 6.40 -21.03 10.24
CA GLN A 411 6.50 -22.45 10.58
C GLN A 411 5.25 -23.03 11.27
N ILE A 412 4.10 -22.37 11.13
CA ILE A 412 2.80 -22.86 11.61
C ILE A 412 2.33 -24.02 10.73
N LEU A 413 2.57 -23.92 9.41
CA LEU A 413 2.38 -25.02 8.47
C LEU A 413 3.74 -25.60 8.06
N LEU A 414 3.96 -26.86 8.41
CA LEU A 414 5.15 -27.60 8.05
C LEU A 414 4.89 -28.58 6.90
N PRO A 415 5.80 -28.69 5.93
CA PRO A 415 5.76 -29.78 4.96
C PRO A 415 6.09 -31.10 5.66
N GLN A 416 5.27 -32.12 5.42
CA GLN A 416 5.52 -33.46 5.94
C GLN A 416 6.76 -34.05 5.25
N LYS A 417 7.75 -34.52 6.03
CA LYS A 417 8.86 -35.31 5.48
C LYS A 417 8.30 -36.61 4.90
N ALA A 418 8.66 -36.92 3.66
CA ALA A 418 8.25 -38.16 3.00
C ALA A 418 8.64 -39.37 3.87
N GLN A 419 7.66 -40.21 4.24
CA GLN A 419 7.88 -41.38 5.10
C GLN A 419 8.67 -42.51 4.42
N LYS A 420 9.01 -42.39 3.13
CA LYS A 420 9.82 -43.37 2.39
C LYS A 420 10.84 -42.68 1.48
N PRO A 421 12.13 -43.04 1.52
CA PRO A 421 13.10 -42.62 0.52
C PRO A 421 12.78 -43.37 -0.79
N GLY A 422 12.36 -42.65 -1.84
CA GLY A 422 12.22 -43.21 -3.20
C GLY A 422 10.87 -43.02 -3.90
N GLN A 423 9.86 -42.39 -3.29
CA GLN A 423 8.65 -41.96 -4.01
C GLN A 423 8.56 -40.44 -3.99
N ALA A 424 8.58 -39.83 -5.17
CA ALA A 424 8.23 -38.42 -5.34
C ALA A 424 6.78 -38.23 -4.88
N PRO A 425 6.51 -37.39 -3.87
CA PRO A 425 5.14 -37.19 -3.40
C PRO A 425 4.35 -36.46 -4.49
N VAL A 426 3.30 -37.12 -4.99
CA VAL A 426 2.27 -36.48 -5.80
C VAL A 426 1.50 -35.51 -4.89
N GLY A 427 1.99 -34.27 -4.83
CA GLY A 427 1.42 -33.19 -4.02
C GLY A 427 2.09 -33.03 -2.65
N GLN A 428 2.47 -31.79 -2.32
CA GLN A 428 3.04 -31.45 -1.01
C GLN A 428 1.96 -31.59 0.08
N LEU A 429 2.19 -32.50 1.02
CA LEU A 429 1.36 -32.69 2.21
C LEU A 429 1.82 -31.72 3.31
N LEU A 430 0.89 -30.94 3.84
CA LEU A 430 1.13 -29.93 4.88
C LEU A 430 0.46 -30.35 6.18
N MET A 431 1.12 -30.08 7.31
CA MET A 431 0.63 -30.37 8.66
C MET A 431 0.81 -29.15 9.56
N LEU A 432 -0.13 -28.91 10.46
CA LEU A 432 0.01 -27.89 11.49
C LEU A 432 1.13 -28.25 12.47
N HIS A 433 1.77 -27.22 13.01
CA HIS A 433 2.76 -27.37 14.05
C HIS A 433 2.12 -28.00 15.31
N LYS A 434 2.66 -29.13 15.80
CA LYS A 434 1.99 -29.93 16.83
C LYS A 434 1.84 -29.19 18.17
N THR A 435 2.87 -28.45 18.60
CA THR A 435 2.80 -27.67 19.85
C THR A 435 1.84 -26.50 19.70
N PHE A 436 1.88 -25.79 18.58
CA PHE A 436 0.95 -24.70 18.27
C PHE A 436 -0.50 -25.17 18.24
N GLN A 437 -0.74 -26.33 17.60
CA GLN A 437 -2.06 -26.97 17.54
C GLN A 437 -2.55 -27.35 18.95
N GLY A 438 -1.68 -27.91 19.79
CA GLY A 438 -1.99 -28.26 21.18
C GLY A 438 -2.38 -27.05 22.01
N SER A 439 -1.52 -26.02 22.04
CA SER A 439 -1.74 -24.79 22.81
C SER A 439 -2.98 -24.02 22.34
N LEU A 440 -3.18 -23.91 21.01
CA LEU A 440 -4.36 -23.23 20.46
C LEU A 440 -5.66 -24.03 20.72
N SER A 441 -5.61 -25.36 20.65
CA SER A 441 -6.76 -26.21 20.99
C SER A 441 -7.10 -26.15 22.48
N ALA A 442 -6.09 -26.14 23.36
CA ALA A 442 -6.28 -26.00 24.81
C ALA A 442 -6.94 -24.66 25.14
N TYR A 443 -6.55 -23.59 24.44
CA TYR A 443 -7.20 -22.28 24.55
C TYR A 443 -8.68 -22.31 24.15
N LEU A 444 -9.01 -22.87 22.98
CA LEU A 444 -10.40 -22.92 22.51
C LEU A 444 -11.30 -23.82 23.36
N GLN A 445 -10.74 -24.85 23.98
CA GLN A 445 -11.44 -25.75 24.91
C GLN A 445 -11.57 -25.16 26.32
N GLY A 446 -10.97 -23.99 26.60
CA GLY A 446 -11.02 -23.34 27.90
C GLY A 446 -10.24 -24.06 29.01
N ALA A 447 -9.39 -25.05 28.66
CA ALA A 447 -8.62 -25.82 29.64
C ALA A 447 -7.51 -24.99 30.31
N GLU A 448 -7.02 -23.96 29.61
CA GLU A 448 -6.15 -22.92 30.16
C GLU A 448 -6.93 -21.60 30.22
N GLY A 449 -7.99 -21.58 31.03
CA GLY A 449 -8.37 -20.32 31.63
C GLY A 449 -7.14 -19.79 32.35
N LEU A 450 -6.59 -18.66 31.90
CA LEU A 450 -5.73 -17.85 32.75
C LEU A 450 -6.42 -17.83 34.12
N PRO A 451 -5.73 -18.14 35.24
CA PRO A 451 -6.30 -17.83 36.53
C PRO A 451 -6.53 -16.31 36.52
N ARG A 452 -7.76 -15.92 36.19
CA ARG A 452 -8.29 -14.61 36.49
C ARG A 452 -8.35 -14.66 38.00
N ALA A 453 -7.23 -14.33 38.64
CA ALA A 453 -7.23 -14.06 40.06
C ALA A 453 -8.42 -13.12 40.26
N PRO A 454 -9.37 -13.44 41.15
CA PRO A 454 -10.43 -12.50 41.47
C PRO A 454 -9.70 -11.20 41.77
N ALA A 455 -10.11 -10.10 41.11
CA ALA A 455 -9.45 -8.80 41.19
C ALA A 455 -9.24 -8.44 42.67
N SER A 456 -8.10 -8.86 43.23
CA SER A 456 -7.72 -8.55 44.58
C SER A 456 -7.19 -7.15 44.45
N ALA A 457 -8.07 -6.19 44.69
CA ALA A 457 -7.81 -4.76 44.80
C ALA A 457 -6.50 -4.34 44.10
N ALA A 458 -6.57 -4.07 42.79
CA ALA A 458 -5.56 -3.23 42.18
C ALA A 458 -5.67 -1.87 42.88
N GLU A 459 -4.81 -1.64 43.88
CA GLU A 459 -4.84 -0.47 44.75
C GLU A 459 -4.41 0.82 44.01
N ALA A 460 -3.83 0.69 42.80
CA ALA A 460 -3.49 1.81 41.94
C ALA A 460 -4.69 2.25 41.09
N SER A 461 -5.11 3.51 41.23
CA SER A 461 -6.15 4.08 40.38
C SER A 461 -5.70 4.10 38.91
N PRO A 462 -6.62 3.93 37.95
CA PRO A 462 -6.28 3.97 36.52
C PRO A 462 -5.66 5.32 36.10
N GLU A 463 -6.01 6.40 36.80
CA GLU A 463 -5.44 7.74 36.62
C GLU A 463 -3.95 7.79 36.95
N VAL A 464 -3.53 7.22 38.09
CA VAL A 464 -2.11 7.15 38.49
C VAL A 464 -1.28 6.36 37.48
N LEU A 465 -1.85 5.28 36.91
CA LEU A 465 -1.17 4.48 35.89
C LEU A 465 -1.03 5.23 34.56
N GLU A 466 -2.01 6.07 34.20
CA GLU A 466 -1.95 6.92 33.02
C GLU A 466 -0.94 8.06 33.19
N GLU A 467 -0.98 8.77 34.32
CA GLU A 467 0.00 9.81 34.66
C GLU A 467 1.43 9.26 34.66
N HIS A 468 1.65 8.09 35.25
CA HIS A 468 2.94 7.41 35.20
C HIS A 468 3.37 7.08 33.77
N ALA A 469 2.48 6.52 32.94
CA ALA A 469 2.81 6.17 31.55
C ALA A 469 3.15 7.40 30.68
N VAL A 470 2.48 8.53 30.94
CA VAL A 470 2.75 9.81 30.27
C VAL A 470 4.07 10.40 30.76
N ALA A 471 4.26 10.53 32.07
CA ALA A 471 5.43 11.13 32.68
C ALA A 471 6.73 10.36 32.36
N SER A 472 6.70 9.03 32.45
CA SER A 472 7.86 8.19 32.12
C SER A 472 8.26 8.32 30.64
N TRP A 473 7.29 8.53 29.75
CA TRP A 473 7.59 8.76 28.34
C TRP A 473 8.09 10.16 28.02
N GLU A 474 7.51 11.19 28.63
CA GLU A 474 8.02 12.55 28.50
C GLU A 474 9.45 12.65 29.02
N ARG A 475 9.75 11.95 30.12
CA ARG A 475 11.11 11.80 30.65
C ARG A 475 12.02 11.14 29.61
N PHE A 476 11.64 10.00 29.05
CA PHE A 476 12.43 9.30 28.03
C PHE A 476 12.72 10.20 26.81
N LEU A 477 11.69 10.85 26.26
CA LEU A 477 11.88 11.74 25.12
C LEU A 477 12.70 12.99 25.48
N GLY A 478 12.61 13.47 26.73
CA GLY A 478 13.48 14.52 27.27
C GLY A 478 14.94 14.10 27.24
N GLU A 479 15.26 12.91 27.78
CA GLU A 479 16.60 12.32 27.75
C GLU A 479 17.10 12.09 26.30
N LEU A 480 16.20 11.75 25.37
CA LEU A 480 16.55 11.62 23.95
C LEU A 480 16.97 12.96 23.32
N LEU A 481 16.43 14.08 23.79
CA LEU A 481 16.74 15.43 23.32
C LEU A 481 17.94 16.06 24.05
N ASP A 482 18.29 15.56 25.24
CA ASP A 482 19.39 16.07 26.04
C ASP A 482 20.73 15.43 25.64
N PRO A 483 21.77 16.20 25.27
CA PRO A 483 23.03 15.65 24.77
C PRO A 483 23.85 14.89 25.83
N ASP A 484 23.65 15.18 27.12
CA ASP A 484 24.51 14.72 28.23
C ASP A 484 23.92 13.55 29.05
N SER A 485 22.82 12.93 28.60
CA SER A 485 22.17 11.83 29.34
C SER A 485 22.90 10.48 29.17
N GLU A 486 23.32 9.84 30.26
CA GLU A 486 23.97 8.50 30.27
C GLU A 486 23.01 7.34 30.69
N SER A 487 21.73 7.39 30.29
CA SER A 487 20.76 6.34 30.66
C SER A 487 20.86 5.08 29.77
N LEU A 488 20.32 3.94 30.24
CA LEU A 488 20.21 2.70 29.45
C LEU A 488 19.50 2.92 28.09
N LEU A 489 18.62 3.91 28.05
CA LEU A 489 17.89 4.36 26.86
C LEU A 489 18.78 5.16 25.91
N ALA A 490 19.78 5.89 26.40
CA ALA A 490 20.77 6.59 25.58
C ALA A 490 21.67 5.62 24.81
N ASP A 491 22.00 4.47 25.39
CA ASP A 491 22.71 3.40 24.69
C ASP A 491 21.87 2.77 23.57
N LEU A 492 20.55 2.65 23.74
CA LEU A 492 19.69 2.16 22.66
C LEU A 492 19.50 3.23 21.58
N ALA A 493 19.41 4.50 21.98
CA ALA A 493 19.36 5.62 21.07
C ALA A 493 20.63 5.73 20.22
N SER A 494 21.80 5.36 20.74
CA SER A 494 23.04 5.30 19.95
C SER A 494 23.04 4.12 18.97
N VAL A 495 22.56 2.94 19.38
CA VAL A 495 22.38 1.77 18.50
C VAL A 495 21.40 2.07 17.35
N LEU A 496 20.33 2.81 17.64
CA LEU A 496 19.35 3.25 16.65
C LEU A 496 19.80 4.51 15.87
N ASN A 497 21.01 5.00 16.15
CA ASN A 497 21.62 6.16 15.52
C ASN A 497 20.73 7.41 15.61
N PHE A 498 20.02 7.60 16.72
CA PHE A 498 19.08 8.71 16.92
C PHE A 498 19.78 10.04 17.21
N LYS A 499 21.01 10.02 17.73
CA LYS A 499 21.85 11.19 17.99
C LYS A 499 23.02 11.25 17.01
N GLY A 500 23.22 12.39 16.35
CA GLY A 500 24.37 12.65 15.50
C GLY A 500 25.61 13.05 16.30
N SER A 501 26.76 13.12 15.64
CA SER A 501 28.05 13.49 16.27
C SER A 501 28.08 14.87 16.93
N THR A 502 27.14 15.76 16.57
CA THR A 502 27.00 17.12 17.11
C THR A 502 25.93 17.23 18.20
N GLY A 503 25.43 16.11 18.74
CA GLY A 503 24.40 16.09 19.79
C GLY A 503 22.97 16.40 19.33
N GLY A 504 22.75 16.68 18.05
CA GLY A 504 21.41 16.87 17.47
C GLY A 504 20.77 15.55 17.01
N LEU A 505 19.44 15.51 16.91
CA LEU A 505 18.73 14.33 16.39
C LEU A 505 19.09 14.07 14.92
N THR A 506 19.34 12.81 14.58
CA THR A 506 19.52 12.39 13.18
C THR A 506 18.18 12.31 12.46
N ALA A 507 18.21 12.08 11.15
CA ALA A 507 17.02 11.72 10.35
C ALA A 507 16.17 10.63 11.00
N ALA A 508 16.82 9.56 11.49
CA ALA A 508 16.14 8.41 12.09
C ALA A 508 15.54 8.75 13.47
N GLY A 509 16.27 9.54 14.27
CA GLY A 509 15.78 10.01 15.57
C GLY A 509 14.58 10.94 15.40
N PHE A 510 14.64 11.89 14.47
CA PHE A 510 13.54 12.80 14.21
C PHE A 510 12.32 12.06 13.68
N GLN A 511 12.51 11.14 12.71
CA GLN A 511 11.42 10.29 12.22
C GLN A 511 10.80 9.46 13.34
N PHE A 512 11.61 8.89 14.23
CA PHE A 512 11.13 8.15 15.39
C PHE A 512 10.20 8.99 16.25
N VAL A 513 10.56 10.24 16.57
CA VAL A 513 9.70 11.12 17.39
C VAL A 513 8.36 11.43 16.69
N LEU A 514 8.33 11.43 15.35
CA LEU A 514 7.12 11.65 14.55
C LEU A 514 6.25 10.41 14.31
N ASP A 515 6.77 9.23 14.62
CA ASP A 515 6.04 7.98 14.43
C ASP A 515 4.93 7.81 15.49
N GLU A 516 3.93 6.97 15.19
CA GLU A 516 2.84 6.68 16.12
C GLU A 516 3.41 6.00 17.39
N ARG A 517 2.84 6.30 18.57
CA ARG A 517 3.37 5.80 19.86
C ARG A 517 3.54 4.29 19.90
N GLN A 518 2.62 3.55 19.30
CA GLN A 518 2.73 2.10 19.13
C GLN A 518 4.01 1.70 18.35
N GLN A 519 4.32 2.37 17.24
CA GLN A 519 5.51 2.10 16.43
C GLN A 519 6.79 2.45 17.19
N GLN A 520 6.77 3.55 17.93
CA GLN A 520 7.88 3.98 18.77
C GLN A 520 8.21 2.92 19.81
N LEU A 521 7.21 2.45 20.56
CA LEU A 521 7.37 1.42 21.58
C LEU A 521 7.93 0.12 20.98
N TRP A 522 7.36 -0.38 19.87
CA TRP A 522 7.85 -1.61 19.22
C TRP A 522 9.28 -1.50 18.71
N ARG A 523 9.66 -0.35 18.12
CA ARG A 523 11.03 -0.13 17.64
C ARG A 523 12.04 -0.21 18.79
N LEU A 524 11.70 0.40 19.94
CA LEU A 524 12.55 0.35 21.13
C LEU A 524 12.63 -1.08 21.70
N VAL A 525 11.51 -1.77 21.87
CA VAL A 525 11.49 -3.13 22.43
C VAL A 525 12.28 -4.10 21.55
N ILE A 526 12.11 -4.05 20.23
CA ILE A 526 12.87 -4.94 19.32
C ILE A 526 14.35 -4.59 19.30
N SER A 527 14.69 -3.30 19.36
CA SER A 527 16.10 -2.88 19.45
C SER A 527 16.78 -3.42 20.71
N PHE A 528 16.05 -3.45 21.84
CA PHE A 528 16.53 -4.05 23.08
C PHE A 528 16.75 -5.56 22.92
N LEU A 529 15.78 -6.27 22.34
CA LEU A 529 15.88 -7.71 22.10
C LEU A 529 17.04 -8.06 21.14
N LYS A 530 17.30 -7.25 20.12
CA LYS A 530 18.43 -7.43 19.18
C LYS A 530 19.78 -7.05 19.81
N LYS A 531 19.83 -6.07 20.72
CA LYS A 531 21.06 -5.68 21.44
C LYS A 531 21.53 -6.78 22.39
N ASP A 532 20.61 -7.40 23.15
CA ASP A 532 20.96 -8.50 24.06
C ASP A 532 21.55 -9.71 23.29
N GLU A 533 21.10 -9.93 22.06
CA GLU A 533 21.65 -10.94 21.14
C GLU A 533 23.09 -10.61 20.69
N ALA A 534 23.34 -9.37 20.27
CA ALA A 534 24.67 -8.93 19.82
C ALA A 534 25.70 -8.89 20.97
N GLY A 535 25.29 -8.47 22.17
CA GLY A 535 26.14 -8.46 23.36
C GLY A 535 26.49 -9.88 23.85
N ALA A 536 25.60 -10.85 23.64
CA ALA A 536 25.81 -12.23 24.03
C ALA A 536 26.72 -13.03 23.09
N ALA A 537 26.79 -12.67 21.80
CA ALA A 537 27.65 -13.34 20.82
C ALA A 537 29.15 -13.26 21.17
N GLY A 538 29.56 -12.30 22.00
CA GLY A 538 30.94 -12.12 22.45
C GLY A 538 31.33 -12.88 23.73
N ALA A 539 30.39 -13.47 24.47
CA ALA A 539 30.65 -14.14 25.75
C ALA A 539 30.27 -15.64 25.71
N ALA A 540 31.05 -16.49 26.40
CA ALA A 540 30.98 -17.95 26.39
C ALA A 540 29.68 -18.58 27.00
N GLY A 541 28.56 -17.84 27.00
CA GLY A 541 27.25 -18.23 27.55
C GLY A 541 26.10 -18.16 26.55
N ALA A 542 26.31 -18.60 25.30
CA ALA A 542 25.34 -18.50 24.21
C ALA A 542 23.96 -19.11 24.54
N ASN A 543 23.92 -20.24 25.26
CA ASN A 543 22.65 -20.91 25.62
C ASN A 543 21.81 -20.09 26.62
N GLY A 544 22.46 -19.43 27.59
CA GLY A 544 21.76 -18.61 28.58
C GLY A 544 21.21 -17.31 28.00
N ALA A 545 21.79 -16.80 26.92
CA ALA A 545 21.29 -15.60 26.24
C ALA A 545 20.07 -15.88 25.36
N ALA A 546 20.08 -16.98 24.63
CA ALA A 546 18.91 -17.43 23.86
C ALA A 546 17.70 -17.65 24.78
N ASP A 547 17.90 -18.26 25.94
CA ASP A 547 16.83 -18.47 26.92
C ASP A 547 16.34 -17.13 27.54
N ARG A 548 17.22 -16.15 27.82
CA ARG A 548 16.81 -14.81 28.27
C ARG A 548 16.00 -14.05 27.23
N LYS A 549 16.45 -14.07 25.96
CA LYS A 549 15.72 -13.48 24.82
C LYS A 549 14.34 -14.09 24.71
N GLN A 550 14.24 -15.40 24.83
CA GLN A 550 12.99 -16.11 24.73
C GLN A 550 12.04 -15.80 25.90
N GLN A 551 12.55 -15.74 27.14
CA GLN A 551 11.76 -15.31 28.30
C GLN A 551 11.28 -13.87 28.18
N ALA A 552 12.11 -12.95 27.65
CA ALA A 552 11.73 -11.58 27.39
C ALA A 552 10.62 -11.49 26.32
N LEU A 553 10.72 -12.28 25.25
CA LEU A 553 9.69 -12.35 24.20
C LEU A 553 8.37 -12.94 24.74
N GLN A 554 8.42 -14.02 25.51
CA GLN A 554 7.23 -14.61 26.15
C GLN A 554 6.56 -13.62 27.10
N ALA A 555 7.33 -12.87 27.89
CA ALA A 555 6.81 -11.82 28.75
C ALA A 555 6.15 -10.68 27.96
N LEU A 556 6.77 -10.25 26.86
CA LEU A 556 6.19 -9.23 25.97
C LEU A 556 4.86 -9.67 25.37
N LEU A 557 4.78 -10.91 24.90
CA LEU A 557 3.55 -11.47 24.33
C LEU A 557 2.48 -11.68 25.41
N ALA A 558 2.86 -12.09 26.62
CA ALA A 558 1.93 -12.19 27.75
C ALA A 558 1.26 -10.84 28.07
N ILE A 559 2.00 -9.72 27.98
CA ILE A 559 1.44 -8.36 28.16
C ILE A 559 0.28 -8.08 27.17
N GLY A 560 0.32 -8.68 25.97
CA GLY A 560 -0.73 -8.50 24.95
C GLY A 560 -2.09 -9.12 25.30
N GLU A 561 -2.16 -9.86 26.40
CA GLU A 561 -3.38 -10.51 26.91
C GLU A 561 -3.89 -9.90 28.20
N LEU A 562 -3.03 -9.20 28.93
CA LEU A 562 -3.35 -8.61 30.21
C LEU A 562 -4.25 -7.36 30.03
N GLY A 563 -5.14 -7.16 31.00
CA GLY A 563 -5.90 -5.92 31.18
C GLY A 563 -5.06 -4.80 31.81
N LEU A 564 -5.67 -3.64 32.06
CA LEU A 564 -5.03 -2.56 32.83
C LEU A 564 -4.90 -2.95 34.31
N GLY A 565 -3.74 -2.68 34.92
CA GLY A 565 -3.51 -2.93 36.35
C GLY A 565 -3.42 -4.41 36.73
N GLU A 566 -3.31 -5.31 35.76
CA GLU A 566 -3.10 -6.73 36.01
C GLU A 566 -1.61 -7.01 36.23
N PRO A 567 -1.24 -7.86 37.22
CA PRO A 567 0.16 -8.17 37.49
C PRO A 567 0.75 -9.10 36.44
N LEU A 568 1.97 -8.79 35.98
CA LEU A 568 2.76 -9.67 35.13
C LEU A 568 3.35 -10.82 35.96
N THR A 569 2.90 -12.05 35.70
CA THR A 569 3.36 -13.28 36.39
C THR A 569 4.55 -13.96 35.71
N SER A 570 5.05 -13.40 34.60
CA SER A 570 6.09 -14.03 33.77
C SER A 570 7.50 -13.96 34.38
N SER A 571 8.30 -15.00 34.16
CA SER A 571 9.70 -15.12 34.62
C SER A 571 10.66 -14.33 33.72
N ALA A 572 10.38 -13.06 33.48
CA ALA A 572 11.17 -12.23 32.58
C ALA A 572 12.52 -11.81 33.21
N PRO A 573 13.57 -11.58 32.41
CA PRO A 573 14.83 -11.05 32.91
C PRO A 573 14.65 -9.67 33.56
N ARG A 574 15.21 -9.47 34.77
CA ARG A 574 15.13 -8.18 35.49
C ARG A 574 15.58 -6.96 34.68
N PRO A 575 16.64 -7.00 33.85
CA PRO A 575 17.02 -5.86 33.02
C PRO A 575 15.94 -5.47 32.01
N PHE A 576 15.22 -6.44 31.45
CA PHE A 576 14.11 -6.21 30.53
C PHE A 576 12.89 -5.60 31.25
N LEU A 577 12.57 -6.09 32.45
CA LEU A 577 11.49 -5.52 33.27
C LEU A 577 11.77 -4.07 33.66
N ARG A 578 13.01 -3.75 34.08
CA ARG A 578 13.42 -2.37 34.37
C ARG A 578 13.29 -1.46 33.15
N PHE A 579 13.72 -1.94 31.99
CA PHE A 579 13.56 -1.21 30.73
C PHE A 579 12.08 -0.93 30.42
N LEU A 580 11.18 -1.91 30.62
CA LEU A 580 9.74 -1.68 30.43
C LEU A 580 9.15 -0.70 31.46
N VAL A 581 9.66 -0.66 32.69
CA VAL A 581 9.27 0.34 33.70
C VAL A 581 9.75 1.73 33.29
N GLU A 582 11.00 1.87 32.85
CA GLU A 582 11.55 3.15 32.37
C GLU A 582 10.79 3.70 31.15
N LEU A 583 10.32 2.83 30.26
CA LEU A 583 9.45 3.21 29.14
C LEU A 583 8.02 3.57 29.58
N GLY A 584 7.65 3.29 30.83
CA GLY A 584 6.30 3.47 31.36
C GLY A 584 5.31 2.39 30.93
N VAL A 585 5.76 1.26 30.37
CA VAL A 585 4.93 0.10 29.98
C VAL A 585 4.48 -0.70 31.19
N LEU A 586 5.34 -0.80 32.20
CA LEU A 586 5.06 -1.43 33.48
C LEU A 586 5.15 -0.39 34.60
N TYR A 587 4.42 -0.62 35.68
CA TYR A 587 4.50 0.12 36.93
C TYR A 587 4.99 -0.82 38.03
N GLU A 588 6.07 -0.45 38.73
CA GLU A 588 6.58 -1.20 39.87
C GLU A 588 5.78 -0.82 41.13
N ALA A 589 5.00 -1.75 41.66
CA ALA A 589 4.23 -1.52 42.87
C ALA A 589 5.18 -1.42 44.09
N GLY A 590 4.95 -0.41 44.94
CA GLY A 590 5.81 -0.14 46.10
C GLY A 590 5.81 -1.27 47.14
N PRO A 591 6.79 -1.32 48.05
CA PRO A 591 7.01 -2.41 49.00
C PRO A 591 5.93 -2.61 50.09
N GLY A 592 4.77 -1.95 49.98
CA GLY A 592 3.65 -2.05 50.92
C GLY A 592 2.35 -2.65 50.36
N THR A 593 2.26 -2.81 49.03
CA THR A 593 1.08 -3.32 48.32
C THR A 593 1.36 -4.75 47.86
N ALA A 594 0.46 -5.69 48.17
CA ALA A 594 0.56 -7.15 48.00
C ALA A 594 1.72 -7.66 47.10
N GLY A 595 2.82 -8.07 47.75
CA GLY A 595 3.95 -8.76 47.12
C GLY A 595 5.04 -7.82 46.62
N THR A 596 6.15 -7.77 47.35
CA THR A 596 7.40 -7.12 46.94
C THR A 596 7.80 -7.56 45.51
N GLY A 597 7.71 -6.63 44.55
CA GLY A 597 8.17 -6.85 43.17
C GLY A 597 7.10 -7.28 42.16
N SER A 598 5.82 -6.96 42.38
CA SER A 598 4.79 -7.11 41.35
C SER A 598 4.84 -5.95 40.33
N PHE A 599 4.86 -6.29 39.04
CA PHE A 599 4.83 -5.33 37.95
C PHE A 599 3.41 -5.26 37.38
N LEU A 600 2.80 -4.09 37.43
CA LEU A 600 1.45 -3.85 36.92
C LEU A 600 1.50 -3.30 35.48
N THR A 601 0.53 -3.68 34.66
CA THR A 601 0.38 -3.16 33.30
C THR A 601 -0.21 -1.75 33.28
N THR A 602 0.44 -0.85 32.55
CA THR A 602 -0.06 0.52 32.34
C THR A 602 -0.82 0.63 31.00
N PRO A 603 -1.47 1.77 30.71
CA PRO A 603 -2.02 2.02 29.38
C PRO A 603 -0.99 1.89 28.23
N ALA A 604 0.30 2.14 28.49
CA ALA A 604 1.34 1.99 27.47
C ALA A 604 1.59 0.51 27.10
N ALA A 605 1.41 -0.43 28.03
CA ALA A 605 1.40 -1.86 27.74
C ALA A 605 0.29 -2.25 26.77
N LEU A 606 -0.91 -1.70 26.95
CA LEU A 606 -2.00 -1.92 26.01
C LEU A 606 -1.74 -1.25 24.66
N ALA A 607 -1.10 -0.08 24.65
CA ALA A 607 -0.77 0.66 23.42
C ALA A 607 0.22 -0.08 22.51
N LEU A 608 1.03 -1.01 23.04
CA LEU A 608 1.84 -1.92 22.21
C LEU A 608 0.95 -2.72 21.25
N PHE A 609 -0.17 -3.28 21.71
CA PHE A 609 -0.99 -4.18 20.89
C PHE A 609 -2.27 -3.52 20.35
N ARG A 610 -2.77 -2.45 20.97
CA ARG A 610 -4.03 -1.79 20.60
C ARG A 610 -3.82 -0.37 20.10
N ARG A 611 -4.19 -0.14 18.84
CA ARG A 611 -4.06 1.16 18.17
C ARG A 611 -4.89 2.27 18.85
N ASP A 612 -6.10 1.96 19.29
CA ASP A 612 -6.98 2.96 19.91
C ASP A 612 -6.42 3.52 21.22
N VAL A 613 -5.69 2.69 21.97
CA VAL A 613 -5.01 3.12 23.20
C VAL A 613 -3.76 3.94 22.86
N SER A 614 -3.00 3.53 21.83
CA SER A 614 -1.88 4.32 21.32
C SER A 614 -2.31 5.73 20.90
N GLN A 615 -3.41 5.87 20.17
CA GLN A 615 -3.90 7.18 19.73
C GLN A 615 -4.34 8.07 20.91
N ARG A 616 -4.93 7.48 21.96
CA ARG A 616 -5.28 8.21 23.19
C ARG A 616 -4.03 8.69 23.92
N LEU A 617 -3.03 7.84 24.12
CA LEU A 617 -1.77 8.21 24.78
C LEU A 617 -0.99 9.27 24.00
N SER A 618 -0.96 9.18 22.67
CA SER A 618 -0.34 10.22 21.83
C SER A 618 -0.98 11.59 22.01
N ARG A 619 -2.30 11.66 22.28
CA ARG A 619 -3.01 12.92 22.60
C ARG A 619 -2.72 13.38 24.03
N SER A 620 -2.66 12.45 24.98
CA SER A 620 -2.39 12.72 26.39
C SER A 620 -0.99 13.32 26.61
N THR A 621 0.05 12.78 25.96
CA THR A 621 1.41 13.39 25.96
C THR A 621 1.48 14.77 25.30
N GLY A 622 0.45 15.16 24.56
CA GLY A 622 0.33 16.48 23.97
C GLY A 622 -0.30 17.52 24.89
N GLY A 623 -0.77 17.15 26.09
CA GLY A 623 -1.57 18.02 26.96
C GLY A 623 -3.05 18.15 26.57
N SER A 624 -3.55 17.29 25.67
CA SER A 624 -4.85 17.43 25.02
C SER A 624 -6.05 16.87 25.81
N GLU A 625 -6.09 17.01 27.13
CA GLU A 625 -7.40 17.00 27.81
C GLU A 625 -8.24 18.23 27.39
N ALA A 626 -7.59 19.29 26.92
CA ALA A 626 -8.20 20.42 26.22
C ALA A 626 -8.18 20.20 24.69
N GLY A 627 -8.93 19.21 24.19
CA GLY A 627 -8.94 18.77 22.78
C GLY A 627 -9.31 19.81 21.70
N GLU A 628 -9.47 21.08 22.04
CA GLU A 628 -9.75 22.17 21.08
C GLU A 628 -8.76 23.34 21.12
N SER A 629 -7.82 23.39 22.08
CA SER A 629 -7.03 24.60 22.37
C SER A 629 -5.52 24.47 22.16
N GLN A 630 -5.04 23.30 21.74
CA GLN A 630 -3.60 23.04 21.56
C GLN A 630 -3.28 22.59 20.15
N GLY A 631 -2.15 23.07 19.64
CA GLY A 631 -1.67 22.77 18.29
C GLY A 631 -0.84 23.88 17.68
N LEU A 632 -0.24 23.59 16.54
CA LEU A 632 0.55 24.51 15.73
C LEU A 632 -0.34 25.21 14.71
N ILE A 633 -0.18 26.52 14.60
CA ILE A 633 -0.73 27.34 13.54
C ILE A 633 0.43 27.83 12.66
N VAL A 634 0.34 27.60 11.36
CA VAL A 634 1.37 28.00 10.39
C VAL A 634 0.78 29.02 9.44
N GLU A 635 1.36 30.21 9.40
CA GLU A 635 0.93 31.29 8.52
C GLU A 635 1.75 31.33 7.22
N SER A 636 1.18 31.97 6.19
CA SER A 636 1.85 32.19 4.90
C SER A 636 3.12 33.04 4.97
N ASN A 637 3.37 33.74 6.07
CA ASN A 637 4.57 34.55 6.31
C ASN A 637 5.71 33.77 6.98
N PHE A 638 5.64 32.43 7.00
CA PHE A 638 6.61 31.52 7.65
C PHE A 638 6.66 31.60 9.18
N LYS A 639 5.70 32.27 9.82
CA LYS A 639 5.56 32.24 11.28
C LYS A 639 4.78 31.00 11.72
N VAL A 640 5.24 30.42 12.82
CA VAL A 640 4.64 29.27 13.48
C VAL A 640 4.25 29.67 14.89
N TYR A 641 2.97 29.55 15.20
CA TYR A 641 2.39 29.80 16.52
C TYR A 641 1.99 28.47 17.14
N GLY A 642 2.75 28.00 18.12
CA GLY A 642 2.46 26.77 18.83
C GLY A 642 1.74 27.03 20.15
N TYR A 643 0.46 26.70 20.22
CA TYR A 643 -0.29 26.60 21.46
C TYR A 643 0.03 25.26 22.11
N ILE A 644 1.19 25.21 22.76
CA ILE A 644 1.78 23.99 23.28
C ILE A 644 2.12 24.21 24.76
N SER A 645 1.67 23.30 25.64
CA SER A 645 2.07 23.29 27.04
C SER A 645 3.34 22.46 27.28
N SER A 646 3.59 21.43 26.46
CA SER A 646 4.73 20.53 26.64
C SER A 646 6.06 21.16 26.18
N PRO A 647 7.06 21.32 27.07
CA PRO A 647 8.37 21.88 26.72
C PRO A 647 9.12 21.06 25.66
N LEU A 648 8.79 19.78 25.55
CA LEU A 648 9.38 18.84 24.60
C LEU A 648 8.96 19.17 23.16
N GLN A 649 7.68 19.43 22.92
CA GLN A 649 7.20 19.82 21.59
C GLN A 649 7.80 21.16 21.16
N ALA A 650 8.03 22.08 22.10
CA ALA A 650 8.76 23.33 21.83
C ALA A 650 10.22 23.07 21.41
N ARG A 651 10.91 22.12 22.06
CA ARG A 651 12.27 21.69 21.67
C ARG A 651 12.29 21.02 20.28
N LEU A 652 11.30 20.19 19.97
CA LEU A 652 11.16 19.56 18.66
C LEU A 652 10.95 20.58 17.55
N LEU A 653 10.11 21.59 17.78
CA LEU A 653 9.94 22.71 16.84
C LEU A 653 11.26 23.46 16.64
N GLY A 654 12.04 23.66 17.71
CA GLY A 654 13.35 24.31 17.68
C GLY A 654 14.42 23.62 16.81
N HIS A 655 14.23 22.38 16.38
CA HIS A 655 15.18 21.71 15.49
C HIS A 655 15.23 22.29 14.09
N PHE A 656 14.10 22.76 13.57
CA PHE A 656 13.97 23.27 12.20
C PHE A 656 13.31 24.65 12.11
N CYS A 657 12.89 25.22 13.24
CA CYS A 657 12.28 26.54 13.34
C CYS A 657 13.05 27.36 14.37
N GLU A 658 13.29 28.63 14.06
CA GLU A 658 13.92 29.57 14.99
C GLU A 658 12.88 30.08 15.99
N ILE A 659 13.06 29.76 17.28
CA ILE A 659 12.12 30.18 18.33
C ILE A 659 12.39 31.63 18.71
N LEU A 660 11.46 32.53 18.39
CA LEU A 660 11.56 33.96 18.68
C LEU A 660 11.13 34.28 20.10
N VAL A 661 9.99 33.72 20.53
CA VAL A 661 9.38 34.01 21.84
C VAL A 661 8.83 32.73 22.43
N LYS A 662 9.12 32.47 23.71
CA LYS A 662 8.54 31.38 24.49
C LYS A 662 7.75 31.95 25.67
N LEU A 663 6.44 31.81 25.62
CA LEU A 663 5.49 32.11 26.69
C LEU A 663 4.99 30.79 27.32
N PRO A 664 4.32 30.82 28.49
CA PRO A 664 3.91 29.60 29.20
C PRO A 664 3.07 28.60 28.37
N ASN A 665 2.19 29.10 27.48
CA ASN A 665 1.32 28.27 26.63
C ASN A 665 1.40 28.64 25.14
N LEU A 666 2.35 29.49 24.75
CA LEU A 666 2.50 29.96 23.37
C LEU A 666 3.97 30.04 23.00
N VAL A 667 4.33 29.35 21.92
CA VAL A 667 5.65 29.41 21.31
C VAL A 667 5.52 30.09 19.95
N VAL A 668 6.25 31.17 19.74
CA VAL A 668 6.31 31.85 18.44
C VAL A 668 7.65 31.54 17.81
N GLY A 669 7.62 30.90 16.64
CA GLY A 669 8.80 30.58 15.85
C GLY A 669 8.70 31.12 14.42
N GLN A 670 9.83 31.17 13.74
CA GLN A 670 9.95 31.54 12.34
C GLN A 670 10.71 30.47 11.56
N LEU A 671 10.19 30.05 10.41
CA LEU A 671 10.88 29.16 9.48
C LEU A 671 11.80 29.99 8.59
N THR A 672 13.10 29.85 8.78
CA THR A 672 14.14 30.55 8.00
C THR A 672 14.90 29.54 7.13
N ALA A 673 15.47 30.00 6.02
CA ALA A 673 16.28 29.14 5.16
C ALA A 673 17.46 28.52 5.94
N GLU A 674 18.09 29.29 6.83
CA GLU A 674 19.22 28.84 7.65
C GLU A 674 18.83 27.75 8.64
N SER A 675 17.73 27.92 9.37
CA SER A 675 17.24 26.91 10.34
C SER A 675 16.85 25.62 9.63
N VAL A 676 16.16 25.71 8.49
CA VAL A 676 15.77 24.54 7.70
C VAL A 676 16.98 23.84 7.09
N LEU A 677 17.93 24.57 6.50
CA LEU A 677 19.16 23.98 5.95
C LEU A 677 20.02 23.33 7.03
N LYS A 678 20.08 23.91 8.24
CA LYS A 678 20.73 23.31 9.41
C LYS A 678 20.06 22.00 9.82
N ALA A 679 18.73 21.96 9.90
CA ALA A 679 17.99 20.74 10.19
C ALA A 679 18.19 19.67 9.10
N MET A 680 18.19 20.08 7.83
CA MET A 680 18.49 19.21 6.71
C MET A 680 19.91 18.65 6.82
N SER A 681 20.90 19.43 7.24
CA SER A 681 22.27 18.93 7.43
C SER A 681 22.35 17.76 8.42
N GLN A 682 21.45 17.73 9.41
CA GLN A 682 21.28 16.65 10.40
C GLN A 682 20.46 15.45 9.85
N GLY A 683 19.95 15.56 8.62
CA GLY A 683 19.20 14.54 7.91
C GLY A 683 17.67 14.70 7.98
N ILE A 684 17.16 15.78 8.57
CA ILE A 684 15.72 16.06 8.64
C ILE A 684 15.25 16.60 7.28
N ARG A 685 14.51 15.79 6.50
CA ARG A 685 14.00 16.18 5.17
C ARG A 685 12.78 17.10 5.27
N ALA A 686 12.46 17.82 4.19
CA ALA A 686 11.28 18.69 4.12
C ALA A 686 9.99 17.90 4.39
N ALA A 687 9.89 16.68 3.84
CA ALA A 687 8.76 15.78 4.09
C ALA A 687 8.54 15.45 5.58
N HIS A 688 9.61 15.34 6.37
CA HIS A 688 9.50 15.09 7.82
C HIS A 688 8.98 16.33 8.57
N MET A 689 9.46 17.51 8.19
CA MET A 689 9.00 18.78 8.77
C MET A 689 7.53 19.03 8.46
N LEU A 690 7.11 18.80 7.21
CA LEU A 690 5.72 18.92 6.78
C LEU A 690 4.82 17.94 7.54
N ARG A 691 5.20 16.67 7.60
CA ARG A 691 4.45 15.66 8.37
C ARG A 691 4.28 16.04 9.83
N TYR A 692 5.30 16.64 10.47
CA TYR A 692 5.19 17.15 11.83
C TYR A 692 4.21 18.32 11.95
N LEU A 693 4.35 19.33 11.09
CA LEU A 693 3.48 20.51 11.08
C LEU A 693 2.02 20.12 10.83
N GLU A 694 1.77 19.15 9.96
CA GLU A 694 0.44 18.61 9.69
C GLU A 694 -0.12 17.79 10.87
N ALA A 695 0.70 16.90 11.44
CA ALA A 695 0.30 16.05 12.57
C ALA A 695 0.00 16.87 13.83
N ALA A 696 0.74 17.95 14.06
CA ALA A 696 0.57 18.86 15.19
C ALA A 696 -0.32 20.08 14.85
N ALA A 697 -0.92 20.15 13.66
CA ALA A 697 -1.76 21.28 13.25
C ALA A 697 -2.98 21.47 14.17
N HIS A 698 -3.30 22.73 14.48
CA HIS A 698 -4.45 23.09 15.30
C HIS A 698 -5.78 22.64 14.67
N PRO A 699 -6.76 22.13 15.45
CA PRO A 699 -8.05 21.67 14.92
C PRO A 699 -8.81 22.73 14.11
N GLN A 700 -8.69 24.01 14.48
CA GLN A 700 -9.27 25.11 13.69
C GLN A 700 -8.58 25.28 12.34
N GLN A 701 -7.24 25.17 12.27
CA GLN A 701 -6.53 25.25 10.99
C GLN A 701 -6.91 24.10 10.06
N ARG A 702 -7.11 22.90 10.61
CA ARG A 702 -7.64 21.75 9.86
C ARG A 702 -9.05 22.03 9.34
N ARG A 703 -9.98 22.42 10.22
CA ARG A 703 -11.39 22.69 9.86
C ARG A 703 -11.54 23.85 8.87
N SER A 704 -10.82 24.95 9.04
CA SER A 704 -10.88 26.11 8.14
C SER A 704 -10.39 25.77 6.74
N ARG A 705 -9.29 25.01 6.63
CA ARG A 705 -8.75 24.57 5.33
C ARG A 705 -9.59 23.48 4.67
N GLU A 706 -10.19 22.59 5.46
CA GLU A 706 -11.19 21.63 4.97
C GLU A 706 -12.43 22.32 4.39
N ALA A 707 -12.85 23.46 4.95
CA ALA A 707 -13.97 24.25 4.44
C ALA A 707 -13.63 25.03 3.16
N GLU A 708 -12.40 25.51 3.02
CA GLU A 708 -11.90 26.20 1.81
C GLU A 708 -11.58 25.22 0.66
N GLY A 709 -11.22 23.97 0.94
CA GLY A 709 -10.82 22.94 -0.04
C GLY A 709 -11.95 22.31 -0.88
N ASN A 710 -13.17 22.87 -0.87
CA ASN A 710 -14.31 22.30 -1.58
C ASN A 710 -14.34 22.65 -3.09
N GLU A 711 -13.39 23.43 -3.61
CA GLU A 711 -13.28 23.79 -5.04
C GLU A 711 -12.06 23.21 -5.76
N GLY A 712 -11.14 22.54 -5.06
CA GLY A 712 -9.95 21.95 -5.67
C GLY A 712 -9.27 21.02 -4.69
N GLY A 713 -9.53 19.72 -4.82
CA GLY A 713 -9.02 18.72 -3.89
C GLY A 713 -7.50 18.79 -3.76
N ASN A 714 -7.04 18.87 -2.50
CA ASN A 714 -5.66 18.72 -2.02
C ASN A 714 -4.92 20.01 -1.61
N GLU A 715 -5.51 20.84 -0.75
CA GLU A 715 -4.72 21.76 0.09
C GLU A 715 -4.54 21.14 1.49
N GLY A 716 -3.30 20.77 1.85
CA GLY A 716 -2.96 20.24 3.16
C GLY A 716 -3.20 21.25 4.29
N SER A 717 -3.05 20.83 5.55
CA SER A 717 -3.27 21.75 6.69
C SER A 717 -2.25 22.88 6.75
N VAL A 718 -1.09 22.75 6.09
CA VAL A 718 -0.04 23.78 6.00
C VAL A 718 -0.21 24.60 4.71
N PRO A 719 -0.02 25.94 4.74
CA PRO A 719 -0.12 26.78 3.55
C PRO A 719 0.78 26.32 2.40
N SER A 720 0.25 26.30 1.17
CA SER A 720 0.94 25.80 -0.03
C SER A 720 2.26 26.53 -0.33
N ASN A 721 2.33 27.82 0.00
CA ASN A 721 3.55 28.61 -0.16
C ASN A 721 4.67 28.14 0.79
N VAL A 722 4.34 27.74 2.02
CA VAL A 722 5.31 27.18 2.97
C VAL A 722 5.77 25.81 2.49
N CYS A 723 4.86 24.97 2.00
CA CYS A 723 5.19 23.65 1.44
C CYS A 723 6.16 23.77 0.25
N GLY A 724 5.80 24.57 -0.75
CA GLY A 724 6.64 24.77 -1.93
C GLY A 724 8.00 25.37 -1.59
N GLN A 725 8.07 26.28 -0.62
CA GLN A 725 9.33 26.87 -0.20
C GLN A 725 10.26 25.88 0.52
N LEU A 726 9.71 25.00 1.37
CA LEU A 726 10.49 23.92 2.01
C LEU A 726 11.08 22.95 0.97
N GLU A 727 10.31 22.60 -0.06
CA GLU A 727 10.77 21.78 -1.18
C GLU A 727 11.85 22.50 -2.01
N VAL A 728 11.70 23.81 -2.25
CA VAL A 728 12.72 24.62 -2.94
C VAL A 728 14.02 24.61 -2.14
N TRP A 729 13.97 24.81 -0.83
CA TRP A 729 15.15 24.75 0.03
C TRP A 729 15.81 23.36 0.01
N GLU A 730 15.04 22.27 0.01
CA GLU A 730 15.59 20.92 -0.14
C GLU A 730 16.26 20.72 -1.51
N SER A 731 15.59 21.14 -2.59
CA SER A 731 16.10 21.04 -3.96
C SER A 731 17.39 21.85 -4.15
N SER A 732 17.55 22.96 -3.44
CA SER A 732 18.73 23.82 -3.49
C SER A 732 19.99 23.08 -3.00
N ARG A 733 19.83 22.16 -2.05
CA ARG A 733 20.91 21.29 -1.56
C ARG A 733 21.17 20.12 -2.50
N SER A 734 20.15 19.57 -3.15
CA SER A 734 20.30 18.41 -4.04
C SER A 734 20.82 18.74 -5.46
N ARG A 735 21.21 20.00 -5.73
CA ARG A 735 21.71 20.42 -7.06
C ARG A 735 23.06 19.82 -7.42
N ALA A 736 23.89 19.49 -6.44
CA ALA A 736 25.22 18.92 -6.64
C ALA A 736 25.36 17.62 -5.85
N ALA A 737 25.68 16.53 -6.56
CA ALA A 737 26.04 15.26 -5.95
C ALA A 737 27.56 15.08 -6.04
N SER A 738 28.21 14.81 -4.90
CA SER A 738 29.64 14.48 -4.85
C SER A 738 29.81 12.97 -4.66
N SER A 739 30.56 12.33 -5.56
CA SER A 739 30.94 10.93 -5.44
C SER A 739 32.46 10.79 -5.49
N SER A 740 33.04 9.97 -4.60
CA SER A 740 34.46 9.61 -4.71
C SER A 740 34.69 8.86 -6.02
N ALA A 741 35.71 9.26 -6.77
CA ALA A 741 35.98 8.76 -8.10
C ALA A 741 37.49 8.72 -8.39
N VAL A 742 37.88 7.81 -9.29
CA VAL A 742 39.22 7.71 -9.84
C VAL A 742 39.16 8.07 -11.32
N LEU A 743 40.03 8.98 -11.72
CA LEU A 743 40.19 9.43 -13.10
C LEU A 743 41.31 8.63 -13.77
N PHE A 744 41.03 8.07 -14.94
CA PHE A 744 42.01 7.51 -15.85
C PHE A 744 42.08 8.40 -17.09
N GLU A 745 43.28 8.86 -17.43
CA GLU A 745 43.56 9.63 -18.65
C GLU A 745 44.49 8.82 -19.53
N TRP A 746 44.19 8.74 -20.84
CA TRP A 746 45.02 8.07 -21.83
C TRP A 746 45.88 9.09 -22.57
N SER A 747 47.11 8.73 -22.92
CA SER A 747 47.93 9.58 -23.79
C SER A 747 47.46 9.50 -25.24
N ALA A 748 47.83 10.48 -26.08
CA ALA A 748 47.42 10.52 -27.49
C ALA A 748 48.00 9.37 -28.34
N GLU A 749 48.98 8.62 -27.80
CA GLU A 749 49.68 7.51 -28.46
C GLU A 749 49.20 6.14 -27.98
N ASP A 750 48.36 6.07 -26.93
CA ASP A 750 47.82 4.82 -26.39
C ASP A 750 46.59 4.35 -27.19
N CYS A 751 46.60 3.08 -27.62
CA CYS A 751 45.59 2.48 -28.50
C CYS A 751 44.14 2.70 -28.03
N GLU A 752 43.29 3.18 -28.96
CA GLU A 752 41.83 3.33 -28.77
C GLU A 752 41.17 2.05 -28.25
N ASP A 753 41.70 0.88 -28.63
CA ASP A 753 41.24 -0.44 -28.20
C ASP A 753 41.30 -0.62 -26.67
N THR A 754 42.37 -0.13 -26.01
CA THR A 754 42.53 -0.27 -24.54
C THR A 754 41.51 0.58 -23.77
N PHE A 755 41.16 1.73 -24.31
CA PHE A 755 40.14 2.61 -23.75
C PHE A 755 38.74 2.00 -23.91
N GLU A 756 38.43 1.43 -25.07
CA GLU A 756 37.14 0.76 -25.31
C GLU A 756 36.97 -0.50 -24.45
N GLU A 757 38.03 -1.29 -24.26
CA GLU A 757 38.02 -2.45 -23.37
C GLU A 757 37.81 -2.05 -21.90
N ALA A 758 38.53 -1.04 -21.43
CA ALA A 758 38.38 -0.50 -20.08
C ALA A 758 36.96 0.05 -19.85
N LYS A 759 36.38 0.72 -20.85
CA LYS A 759 35.00 1.23 -20.80
C LYS A 759 33.98 0.09 -20.73
N LYS A 760 34.09 -0.93 -21.60
CA LYS A 760 33.18 -2.10 -21.59
C LYS A 760 33.22 -2.83 -20.25
N LEU A 761 34.39 -2.96 -19.64
CA LEU A 761 34.54 -3.60 -18.34
C LEU A 761 33.91 -2.76 -17.22
N ALA A 762 34.13 -1.44 -17.24
CA ALA A 762 33.51 -0.52 -16.28
C ALA A 762 31.96 -0.48 -16.38
N GLU A 763 31.43 -0.60 -17.60
CA GLU A 763 29.98 -0.73 -17.87
C GLU A 763 29.42 -2.07 -17.39
N ALA A 764 30.11 -3.19 -17.68
CA ALA A 764 29.71 -4.52 -17.24
C ALA A 764 29.65 -4.66 -15.70
N GLN A 765 30.48 -3.90 -14.99
CA GLN A 765 30.51 -3.87 -13.52
C GLN A 765 29.60 -2.79 -12.91
N GLY A 766 28.96 -1.94 -13.72
CA GLY A 766 28.11 -0.85 -13.24
C GLY A 766 28.87 0.22 -12.44
N ALA A 767 30.18 0.36 -12.66
CA ALA A 767 31.07 1.23 -11.89
C ALA A 767 31.46 2.53 -12.63
N LEU A 768 31.07 2.66 -13.90
CA LEU A 768 31.31 3.86 -14.72
C LEU A 768 30.51 5.06 -14.20
N LEU A 769 31.20 6.16 -13.87
CA LEU A 769 30.56 7.42 -13.48
C LEU A 769 30.47 8.39 -14.65
N TRP A 770 31.54 8.51 -15.43
CA TRP A 770 31.60 9.38 -16.61
C TRP A 770 32.67 8.89 -17.59
N SER A 771 32.46 9.09 -18.88
CA SER A 771 33.48 8.80 -19.91
C SER A 771 33.46 9.89 -20.98
N ARG A 772 34.64 10.21 -21.51
CA ARG A 772 34.82 11.07 -22.68
C ARG A 772 35.76 10.37 -23.65
N GLY A 773 35.29 10.13 -24.86
CA GLY A 773 36.09 9.55 -25.94
C GLY A 773 37.13 10.54 -26.48
N ARG A 774 37.85 10.13 -27.52
CA ARG A 774 38.83 10.97 -28.20
C ARG A 774 38.14 12.10 -28.94
N GLU A 775 38.53 13.33 -28.65
CA GLU A 775 38.11 14.54 -29.36
C GLU A 775 39.38 15.24 -29.85
N ALA A 776 39.33 15.92 -31.00
CA ALA A 776 40.53 16.35 -31.75
C ALA A 776 41.57 17.19 -30.97
N ASP A 777 41.19 17.73 -29.80
CA ASP A 777 42.01 18.61 -28.96
C ASP A 777 42.14 18.10 -27.50
N ARG A 778 41.60 16.92 -27.17
CA ARG A 778 41.53 16.42 -25.78
C ARG A 778 41.71 14.91 -25.65
N ALA A 779 42.51 14.50 -24.66
CA ALA A 779 42.74 13.11 -24.30
C ALA A 779 41.44 12.37 -23.88
N PRO A 780 41.33 11.05 -24.15
CA PRO A 780 40.26 10.21 -23.64
C PRO A 780 40.34 10.12 -22.12
N VAL A 781 39.18 10.16 -21.47
CA VAL A 781 39.08 10.17 -20.01
C VAL A 781 37.99 9.22 -19.55
N LEU A 782 38.30 8.41 -18.54
CA LEU A 782 37.38 7.49 -17.89
C LEU A 782 37.33 7.77 -16.38
N VAL A 783 36.13 8.01 -15.85
CA VAL A 783 35.89 8.24 -14.42
C VAL A 783 35.13 7.05 -13.85
N VAL A 784 35.73 6.38 -12.88
CA VAL A 784 35.23 5.13 -12.30
C VAL A 784 35.17 5.23 -10.78
N ARG A 785 34.27 4.48 -10.15
CA ARG A 785 34.24 4.35 -8.68
C ARG A 785 35.55 3.74 -8.14
N PRO A 786 36.00 4.12 -6.92
CA PRO A 786 37.26 3.66 -6.34
C PRO A 786 37.32 2.14 -6.13
N GLU A 787 36.17 1.49 -5.90
CA GLU A 787 36.07 0.03 -5.70
C GLU A 787 36.44 -0.76 -6.96
N ALA A 788 36.06 -0.27 -8.15
CA ALA A 788 36.38 -0.91 -9.43
C ALA A 788 37.72 -0.43 -10.01
N ALA A 789 38.29 0.66 -9.49
CA ALA A 789 39.55 1.21 -9.96
C ALA A 789 40.74 0.27 -9.74
N ALA A 790 40.72 -0.58 -8.71
CA ALA A 790 41.80 -1.55 -8.48
C ALA A 790 41.88 -2.58 -9.61
N ARG A 791 40.74 -3.12 -10.04
CA ARG A 791 40.67 -4.14 -11.11
C ARG A 791 41.00 -3.57 -12.49
N LEU A 792 40.64 -2.31 -12.74
CA LEU A 792 41.04 -1.60 -13.95
C LEU A 792 42.53 -1.32 -13.99
N ARG A 793 43.15 -1.01 -12.84
CA ARG A 793 44.62 -0.87 -12.75
C ARG A 793 45.33 -2.19 -13.04
N ASP A 794 44.80 -3.31 -12.55
CA ASP A 794 45.36 -4.64 -12.83
C ASP A 794 45.30 -4.98 -14.33
N LEU A 795 44.21 -4.62 -15.01
CA LEU A 795 44.07 -4.82 -16.46
C LEU A 795 44.99 -3.89 -17.27
N LEU A 796 45.18 -2.65 -16.82
CA LEU A 796 46.02 -1.65 -17.49
C LEU A 796 47.51 -1.77 -17.12
N GLY A 797 47.88 -2.63 -16.16
CA GLY A 797 49.26 -2.75 -15.66
C GLY A 797 49.79 -1.50 -14.95
N VAL A 798 48.90 -0.63 -14.44
CA VAL A 798 49.26 0.68 -13.87
C VAL A 798 49.38 0.58 -12.34
N ALA A 799 50.56 0.88 -11.80
CA ALA A 799 50.79 0.92 -10.36
C ALA A 799 49.86 1.95 -9.67
N PRO A 800 49.39 1.68 -8.44
CA PRO A 800 48.53 2.63 -7.73
C PRO A 800 49.25 3.98 -7.56
N PRO A 801 48.54 5.11 -7.74
CA PRO A 801 49.13 6.41 -7.46
C PRO A 801 49.58 6.45 -5.99
N LYS A 802 50.76 7.02 -5.73
CA LYS A 802 51.18 7.30 -4.34
C LYS A 802 50.03 8.07 -3.68
N PRO A 803 49.61 7.69 -2.45
CA PRO A 803 48.54 8.38 -1.77
C PRO A 803 48.87 9.88 -1.75
N PRO A 804 47.90 10.76 -2.00
CA PRO A 804 48.14 12.19 -1.88
C PRO A 804 48.75 12.41 -0.48
N LYS A 805 49.89 13.12 -0.41
CA LYS A 805 50.37 13.63 0.88
C LYS A 805 49.16 14.28 1.53
N PRO A 806 48.80 13.93 2.78
CA PRO A 806 47.60 14.45 3.40
C PRO A 806 47.65 15.96 3.23
N VAL A 807 46.67 16.50 2.48
CA VAL A 807 46.42 17.93 2.47
C VAL A 807 46.20 18.24 3.93
N GLN A 808 47.15 18.93 4.55
CA GLN A 808 46.95 19.48 5.87
C GLN A 808 45.74 20.38 5.73
N GLN A 809 44.57 19.87 6.16
CA GLN A 809 43.47 20.73 6.51
C GLN A 809 44.08 21.80 7.42
N PRO A 810 43.85 23.10 7.17
CA PRO A 810 44.30 24.10 8.12
C PRO A 810 43.66 23.70 9.44
N ALA A 811 44.51 23.38 10.42
CA ALA A 811 44.10 22.90 11.72
C ALA A 811 43.44 24.07 12.48
N SER A 812 42.21 24.42 12.11
CA SER A 812 41.44 25.50 12.73
C SER A 812 41.12 25.20 14.20
N ALA A 813 41.11 23.92 14.59
CA ALA A 813 40.89 23.53 15.99
C ALA A 813 42.19 23.36 16.81
N ALA A 814 43.32 23.03 16.18
CA ALA A 814 44.59 22.82 16.91
C ALA A 814 45.39 24.13 17.09
N PHE A 815 45.33 25.05 16.11
CA PHE A 815 46.02 26.35 16.19
C PHE A 815 45.37 27.30 17.22
N ALA A 816 44.06 27.18 17.45
CA ALA A 816 43.34 27.95 18.46
C ALA A 816 43.67 27.54 19.91
N ARG A 817 44.22 26.34 20.11
CA ARG A 817 44.67 25.87 21.44
C ARG A 817 46.11 26.27 21.76
N SER A 818 46.90 26.69 20.76
CA SER A 818 48.31 27.09 20.94
C SER A 818 48.56 28.61 20.91
N LEU A 819 47.52 29.43 20.81
CA LEU A 819 47.63 30.89 20.78
C LEU A 819 47.46 31.51 22.17
N ASN A 820 48.38 32.40 22.55
CA ASN A 820 48.31 33.18 23.78
C ASN A 820 46.98 33.97 23.87
N PRO A 821 46.40 34.08 25.08
CA PRO A 821 45.04 34.62 25.30
C PRO A 821 44.85 36.03 24.73
N SER A 822 45.91 36.85 24.71
CA SER A 822 45.88 38.22 24.21
C SER A 822 45.67 38.33 22.69
N LYS A 823 46.05 37.30 21.91
CA LYS A 823 45.83 37.29 20.45
C LYS A 823 44.45 36.77 20.06
N ARG A 824 43.81 35.97 20.94
CA ARG A 824 42.47 35.42 20.75
C ARG A 824 41.39 36.50 20.84
N LEU A 825 41.53 37.41 21.80
CA LEU A 825 40.62 38.55 22.00
C LEU A 825 40.64 39.58 20.86
N LYS A 826 41.72 39.62 20.08
CA LYS A 826 41.83 40.53 18.93
C LYS A 826 41.11 39.95 17.70
N LEU A 827 41.19 38.63 17.51
CA LEU A 827 40.50 37.94 16.43
C LEU A 827 38.98 37.85 16.64
N GLU A 828 38.51 37.77 17.88
CA GLU A 828 37.07 37.81 18.22
C GLU A 828 36.43 39.20 18.11
N LYS A 829 37.24 40.26 17.95
CA LYS A 829 36.75 41.64 17.73
C LYS A 829 36.68 42.03 16.25
N ASP A 830 37.42 41.32 15.40
CA ASP A 830 37.51 41.59 13.96
C ASP A 830 36.65 40.62 13.12
N LEU A 831 36.02 39.63 13.77
CA LEU A 831 34.93 38.78 13.29
C LEU A 831 33.62 39.22 13.94
#